data_AF-A0A954FSM2-F1
#
_entry.id   AF-A0A954FSM2-F1
#
_cell.length_a   1.000
_cell.length_b   1.000
_cell.length_c   1.000
_cell.angle_alpha   90.00
_cell.angle_beta   90.00
_cell.angle_gamma   90.00
#
_symmetry.space_group_name_H-M   'P 1'
#
loop_
_entity.id
_entity.type
_entity.pdbx_description
1 polymer ?
#
loop_
_entity_poly.entity_id
_entity_poly.type
_entity_poly.pdbx_seq_one_letter_code
_entity_poly.pdbx_strand_id
1 'polypeptide(L)'
;MLHRRRFLALGLATGTITGLGISSRAARAATNNAVAIPGEGLVEYIHRVRGKWDSDLYRQLLGAANEFKEGDEIIGVAAADENARRLARELLSATKLSEIDQHPPFRDDLYQLITSSLDREIQLTLGELTLGELRTFLLEKSESDIHAIRDGLSSDVIACVVRLMSNAELIQIGAKVFNPLPASNIGARGYMGARVQPNSPTDNVDDIRWQVFDAFAYGVGDVLLGTNPVSSTPESVAAVEATLKDVLTTFGIEDVLPHCVLAHVDVQAEVENTHPDLTALWFQSIAGNDAANKTFDISVEKMQQHAAARQGRFSLYFETGQGADFTNGSGHGVDMVVHESRKYGFARALTQTVAATLARSGKTQNPWVILNDVAGFIGPEVFRSREQLVRCCLEDIVMGKLHGLMIGLDVCSTLHMDVSLDDLGWCIDQIMPANPGYLMALPTRIDPMLGYLTTGYQDHVHIREKFGFKVNDRMWQFFQELGVVDEHGRPTAHFGDPTWVYLQYCRRKSDVRSEREIQAEATAKIEEIRSRGVFIAEGFGEQPSVLQPALARHIQHIYEDAKVSIWMTFDDAFVATVPDVKRLKTRSIDRADYILHPVSGEHLSDDARASIDRYRQEIQEEFNTQIVISDGLNALAVMDSGQLHELLAGLRTELAGTEYIVAPTNLVVESGRVRAGYRIGEQLFGGRDGKFTILHIIGERPGSGHHTLSVYMTRADGQTWAIADKVDHNITKVVSGIANTALTPDRGAIEAAQILRQTDVNRL
;
A
#
# COMPACT_ATOMS: atom_id res chain seq x y z
N MET A 1 21.85 14.44 2.49
CA MET A 1 21.17 13.95 1.28
C MET A 1 20.74 12.52 1.54
N LEU A 2 19.46 12.36 1.89
CA LEU A 2 18.86 11.12 2.39
C LEU A 2 18.13 10.45 1.23
N HIS A 3 18.69 9.37 0.69
CA HIS A 3 18.03 8.59 -0.36
C HIS A 3 17.94 7.10 -0.03
N ARG A 4 16.77 6.54 -0.29
CA ARG A 4 16.50 5.36 -1.11
C ARG A 4 15.31 4.59 -0.53
N ARG A 5 14.17 4.61 -1.21
CA ARG A 5 13.47 3.34 -1.46
C ARG A 5 13.06 2.54 -0.19
N ARG A 6 12.48 3.19 0.82
CA ARG A 6 11.64 2.47 1.79
C ARG A 6 10.33 2.00 1.14
N PHE A 7 9.91 2.65 0.06
CA PHE A 7 8.57 2.54 -0.49
C PHE A 7 8.23 1.17 -1.13
N LEU A 8 9.08 0.66 -2.03
CA LEU A 8 8.86 -0.68 -2.63
C LEU A 8 9.04 -1.84 -1.64
N ALA A 9 9.79 -1.63 -0.55
CA ALA A 9 9.93 -2.64 0.49
C ALA A 9 8.66 -2.76 1.35
N LEU A 10 7.76 -1.77 1.38
CA LEU A 10 6.57 -1.79 2.25
C LEU A 10 5.48 -2.76 1.78
N GLY A 11 5.40 -3.06 0.48
CA GLY A 11 4.56 -4.16 -0.02
C GLY A 11 5.08 -5.56 0.35
N LEU A 12 6.32 -5.65 0.86
CA LEU A 12 6.98 -6.90 1.27
C LEU A 12 7.37 -6.92 2.76
N ALA A 13 7.17 -5.82 3.49
CA ALA A 13 7.56 -5.69 4.89
C ALA A 13 6.39 -6.09 5.80
N THR A 14 6.36 -7.36 6.18
CA THR A 14 5.57 -7.84 7.30
C THR A 14 6.30 -7.50 8.60
N GLY A 15 5.59 -7.13 9.66
CA GLY A 15 6.12 -6.58 10.91
C GLY A 15 6.10 -7.54 12.07
N THR A 16 7.10 -7.43 12.95
CA THR A 16 7.16 -8.15 14.23
C THR A 16 6.05 -7.72 15.19
N ILE A 17 5.30 -8.70 15.71
CA ILE A 17 4.39 -8.55 16.85
C ILE A 17 5.11 -9.05 18.09
N THR A 18 5.50 -8.15 18.98
CA THR A 18 6.08 -8.53 20.28
C THR A 18 4.98 -8.95 21.26
N GLY A 19 4.94 -10.24 21.58
CA GLY A 19 4.61 -10.80 22.90
C GLY A 19 3.46 -10.18 23.73
N LEU A 20 2.23 -10.15 23.21
CA LEU A 20 1.01 -9.78 23.98
C LEU A 20 0.24 -10.99 24.56
N GLY A 21 0.70 -12.22 24.31
CA GLY A 21 -0.11 -13.45 24.48
C GLY A 21 -0.49 -13.87 25.91
N ILE A 22 0.09 -13.28 26.96
CA ILE A 22 -0.15 -13.71 28.36
C ILE A 22 -1.23 -12.85 29.06
N SER A 23 -1.26 -11.54 28.84
CA SER A 23 -2.31 -10.68 29.44
C SER A 23 -3.66 -10.79 28.71
N SER A 24 -3.64 -11.01 27.40
CA SER A 24 -4.85 -11.14 26.57
C SER A 24 -5.71 -12.36 26.92
N ARG A 25 -5.08 -13.49 27.29
CA ARG A 25 -5.80 -14.69 27.75
C ARG A 25 -6.55 -14.50 29.07
N ALA A 26 -5.98 -13.74 30.00
CA ALA A 26 -6.60 -13.49 31.31
C ALA A 26 -7.82 -12.55 31.21
N ALA A 27 -7.82 -11.64 30.23
CA ALA A 27 -8.94 -10.73 29.98
C ALA A 27 -10.03 -11.34 29.08
N ARG A 28 -9.69 -12.23 28.13
CA ARG A 28 -10.66 -13.11 27.41
C ARG A 28 -11.55 -13.90 28.39
N ALA A 29 -11.02 -14.27 29.55
CA ALA A 29 -11.79 -14.93 30.62
C ALA A 29 -12.75 -13.98 31.37
N ALA A 30 -12.50 -12.67 31.37
CA ALA A 30 -13.32 -11.68 32.07
C ALA A 30 -14.59 -11.29 31.30
N THR A 31 -14.54 -11.27 29.96
CA THR A 31 -15.69 -11.01 29.09
C THR A 31 -16.70 -12.17 29.06
N ASN A 32 -16.26 -13.40 29.34
CA ASN A 32 -17.11 -14.59 29.24
C ASN A 32 -18.15 -14.76 30.37
N ASN A 33 -18.05 -14.00 31.47
CA ASN A 33 -18.90 -14.20 32.66
C ASN A 33 -19.68 -12.96 33.11
N ALA A 34 -19.45 -11.78 32.53
CA ALA A 34 -20.09 -10.53 32.95
C ALA A 34 -21.12 -10.06 31.92
N VAL A 35 -22.37 -9.93 32.35
CA VAL A 35 -23.47 -9.37 31.53
C VAL A 35 -23.44 -7.84 31.62
N ALA A 36 -23.76 -7.14 30.53
CA ALA A 36 -23.99 -5.69 30.55
C ALA A 36 -25.23 -5.34 31.37
N ILE A 37 -25.17 -4.23 32.10
CA ILE A 37 -26.35 -3.62 32.71
C ILE A 37 -27.02 -2.75 31.63
N PRO A 38 -28.36 -2.73 31.48
CA PRO A 38 -29.02 -1.89 30.49
C PRO A 38 -28.62 -0.41 30.63
N GLY A 39 -28.11 0.18 29.55
CA GLY A 39 -27.65 1.57 29.51
C GLY A 39 -26.23 1.81 30.03
N GLU A 40 -25.51 0.76 30.41
CA GLU A 40 -24.13 0.86 30.90
C GLU A 40 -23.15 1.10 29.75
N GLY A 41 -22.34 2.16 29.87
CA GLY A 41 -21.25 2.46 28.94
C GLY A 41 -19.96 1.68 29.22
N LEU A 42 -18.97 1.76 28.33
CA LEU A 42 -17.67 1.10 28.47
C LEU A 42 -16.94 1.50 29.76
N VAL A 43 -16.94 2.79 30.09
CA VAL A 43 -16.24 3.31 31.27
C VAL A 43 -16.83 2.74 32.56
N GLU A 44 -18.16 2.78 32.67
CA GLU A 44 -18.90 2.22 33.81
C GLU A 44 -18.66 0.71 33.95
N TYR A 45 -18.74 -0.03 32.85
CA TYR A 45 -18.48 -1.47 32.81
C TYR A 45 -17.06 -1.81 33.29
N ILE A 46 -16.06 -1.11 32.79
CA ILE A 46 -14.65 -1.34 33.18
C ILE A 46 -14.48 -1.09 34.66
N HIS A 47 -14.99 0.04 35.17
CA HIS A 47 -14.93 0.34 36.61
C HIS A 47 -15.65 -0.71 37.46
N ARG A 48 -16.80 -1.21 37.01
CA ARG A 48 -17.55 -2.24 37.73
C ARG A 48 -16.81 -3.58 37.76
N VAL A 49 -16.25 -4.01 36.64
CA VAL A 49 -15.61 -5.34 36.50
C VAL A 49 -14.18 -5.36 37.04
N ARG A 50 -13.44 -4.24 36.96
CA ARG A 50 -12.04 -4.14 37.41
C ARG A 50 -11.86 -3.36 38.70
N GLY A 51 -12.87 -2.63 39.17
CA GLY A 51 -12.78 -1.72 40.32
C GLY A 51 -12.01 -0.42 40.05
N LYS A 52 -11.44 -0.26 38.84
CA LYS A 52 -10.62 0.88 38.40
C LYS A 52 -10.58 0.93 36.87
N TRP A 53 -10.07 2.04 36.32
CA TRP A 53 -9.77 2.14 34.89
C TRP A 53 -8.72 1.11 34.47
N ASP A 54 -8.96 0.46 33.32
CA ASP A 54 -8.11 -0.55 32.70
C ASP A 54 -8.07 -0.31 31.19
N SER A 55 -6.98 0.30 30.72
CA SER A 55 -6.78 0.65 29.31
C SER A 55 -6.65 -0.57 28.40
N ASP A 56 -6.20 -1.71 28.94
CA ASP A 56 -6.03 -2.94 28.15
C ASP A 56 -7.40 -3.54 27.88
N LEU A 57 -8.25 -3.61 28.91
CA LEU A 57 -9.63 -4.02 28.75
C LEU A 57 -10.43 -3.07 27.85
N TYR A 58 -10.21 -1.75 27.95
CA TYR A 58 -10.83 -0.79 27.04
C TYR A 58 -10.51 -1.07 25.59
N ARG A 59 -9.22 -1.19 25.24
CA ARG A 59 -8.77 -1.50 23.87
C ARG A 59 -9.32 -2.84 23.37
N GLN A 60 -9.39 -3.85 24.23
CA GLN A 60 -9.98 -5.14 23.90
C GLN A 60 -11.49 -5.05 23.65
N LEU A 61 -12.24 -4.28 24.44
CA LEU A 61 -13.67 -4.06 24.21
C LEU A 61 -13.92 -3.29 22.93
N LEU A 62 -13.08 -2.29 22.61
CA LEU A 62 -13.14 -1.61 21.32
C LEU A 62 -12.93 -2.61 20.17
N GLY A 63 -11.82 -3.36 20.17
CA GLY A 63 -11.54 -4.34 19.13
C GLY A 63 -12.58 -5.46 19.04
N ALA A 64 -13.13 -5.91 20.18
CA ALA A 64 -14.17 -6.92 20.22
C ALA A 64 -15.48 -6.44 19.59
N ALA A 65 -15.73 -5.13 19.47
CA ALA A 65 -16.90 -4.60 18.79
C ALA A 65 -16.79 -4.63 17.24
N ASN A 66 -15.59 -4.87 16.69
CA ASN A 66 -15.40 -5.01 15.24
C ASN A 66 -16.04 -6.30 14.70
N GLU A 67 -16.42 -6.28 13.42
CA GLU A 67 -16.54 -7.53 12.68
C GLU A 67 -15.19 -8.23 12.60
N PHE A 68 -15.19 -9.57 12.54
CA PHE A 68 -13.97 -10.36 12.61
C PHE A 68 -13.01 -10.08 11.45
N LYS A 69 -11.76 -9.72 11.80
CA LYS A 69 -10.63 -9.53 10.89
C LYS A 69 -9.42 -10.31 11.42
N GLU A 70 -8.61 -10.88 10.54
CA GLU A 70 -7.44 -11.66 10.95
C GLU A 70 -6.45 -10.79 11.73
N GLY A 71 -6.19 -9.57 11.27
CA GLY A 71 -5.27 -8.67 11.95
C GLY A 71 -5.67 -8.36 13.39
N ASP A 72 -6.97 -8.18 13.66
CA ASP A 72 -7.47 -7.93 15.02
C ASP A 72 -7.34 -9.16 15.93
N GLU A 73 -7.47 -10.39 15.38
CA GLU A 73 -7.22 -11.64 16.13
C GLU A 73 -5.73 -11.79 16.46
N ILE A 74 -4.84 -11.49 15.51
CA ILE A 74 -3.39 -11.57 15.72
C ILE A 74 -2.93 -10.53 16.76
N ILE A 75 -3.48 -9.31 16.73
CA ILE A 75 -3.25 -8.28 17.76
C ILE A 75 -3.79 -8.76 19.13
N GLY A 76 -4.78 -9.65 19.14
CA GLY A 76 -5.39 -10.23 20.34
C GLY A 76 -6.55 -9.40 20.89
N VAL A 77 -7.21 -8.62 20.03
CA VAL A 77 -8.33 -7.72 20.38
C VAL A 77 -9.65 -8.14 19.75
N ALA A 78 -9.67 -9.08 18.81
CA ALA A 78 -10.92 -9.61 18.26
C ALA A 78 -11.75 -10.34 19.33
N ALA A 79 -13.08 -10.26 19.15
CA ALA A 79 -14.03 -10.95 20.02
C ALA A 79 -13.81 -12.46 19.99
N ALA A 80 -13.88 -13.10 21.16
CA ALA A 80 -13.76 -14.56 21.26
C ALA A 80 -14.94 -15.29 20.59
N ASP A 81 -16.13 -14.68 20.59
CA ASP A 81 -17.35 -15.18 19.97
C ASP A 81 -18.37 -14.03 19.72
N GLU A 82 -19.52 -14.37 19.14
CA GLU A 82 -20.61 -13.41 18.87
C GLU A 82 -21.24 -12.81 20.13
N ASN A 83 -21.22 -13.51 21.27
CA ASN A 83 -21.75 -12.96 22.52
C ASN A 83 -20.83 -11.87 23.06
N ALA A 84 -19.51 -12.09 23.01
CA ALA A 84 -18.52 -11.09 23.36
C ALA A 84 -18.60 -9.86 22.44
N ARG A 85 -18.77 -10.05 21.12
CA ARG A 85 -18.97 -8.94 20.17
C ARG A 85 -20.24 -8.16 20.49
N ARG A 86 -21.35 -8.85 20.76
CA ARG A 86 -22.62 -8.21 21.11
C ARG A 86 -22.50 -7.38 22.38
N LEU A 87 -21.92 -7.95 23.43
CA LEU A 87 -21.67 -7.25 24.69
C LEU A 87 -20.84 -5.96 24.44
N ALA A 88 -19.73 -6.08 23.70
CA ALA A 88 -18.90 -4.94 23.37
C ALA A 88 -19.66 -3.85 22.60
N ARG A 89 -20.50 -4.24 21.63
CA ARG A 89 -21.35 -3.30 20.87
C ARG A 89 -22.45 -2.66 21.71
N GLU A 90 -23.06 -3.40 22.63
CA GLU A 90 -24.08 -2.87 23.56
C GLU A 90 -23.47 -1.79 24.47
N LEU A 91 -22.32 -2.08 25.09
CA LEU A 91 -21.58 -1.13 25.94
C LEU A 91 -21.11 0.09 25.13
N LEU A 92 -20.54 -0.14 23.95
CA LEU A 92 -20.05 0.93 23.08
C LEU A 92 -21.19 1.84 22.62
N SER A 93 -22.34 1.28 22.23
CA SER A 93 -23.52 2.03 21.82
C SER A 93 -24.05 2.96 22.93
N ALA A 94 -23.95 2.56 24.21
CA ALA A 94 -24.35 3.37 25.36
C ALA A 94 -23.28 4.37 25.84
N THR A 95 -22.06 4.31 25.32
CA THR A 95 -20.94 5.19 25.73
C THR A 95 -21.09 6.58 25.11
N LYS A 96 -20.83 7.63 25.90
CA LYS A 96 -20.88 9.02 25.42
C LYS A 96 -19.67 9.36 24.56
N LEU A 97 -19.87 10.26 23.60
CA LEU A 97 -18.81 10.76 22.72
C LEU A 97 -17.67 11.40 23.52
N SER A 98 -18.02 12.19 24.55
CA SER A 98 -17.03 12.81 25.45
C SER A 98 -16.22 11.80 26.26
N GLU A 99 -16.78 10.63 26.57
CA GLU A 99 -16.05 9.57 27.29
C GLU A 99 -14.99 8.92 26.39
N ILE A 100 -15.32 8.71 25.10
CA ILE A 100 -14.36 8.23 24.10
C ILE A 100 -13.21 9.24 23.95
N ASP A 101 -13.52 10.52 23.79
CA ASP A 101 -12.52 11.59 23.62
C ASP A 101 -11.61 11.77 24.86
N GLN A 102 -12.13 11.52 26.06
CA GLN A 102 -11.36 11.58 27.30
C GLN A 102 -10.42 10.37 27.47
N HIS A 103 -10.79 9.23 26.89
CA HIS A 103 -10.07 7.96 26.98
C HIS A 103 -9.61 7.47 25.59
N PRO A 104 -8.73 8.21 24.89
CA PRO A 104 -8.22 7.75 23.61
C PRO A 104 -7.44 6.45 23.79
N PRO A 105 -7.61 5.45 22.91
CA PRO A 105 -6.96 4.15 23.02
C PRO A 105 -5.43 4.24 22.88
N PHE A 106 -4.92 5.31 22.24
CA PHE A 106 -3.49 5.59 22.11
C PHE A 106 -3.22 7.09 22.02
N ARG A 107 -2.14 7.56 22.68
CA ARG A 107 -1.73 8.97 22.69
C ARG A 107 -0.28 9.11 22.23
N ASP A 108 -0.07 10.01 21.30
CA ASP A 108 1.21 10.37 20.68
C ASP A 108 1.11 11.81 20.10
N ASP A 109 2.11 12.27 19.34
CA ASP A 109 2.09 13.61 18.74
C ASP A 109 1.08 13.67 17.58
N LEU A 110 0.88 12.56 16.85
CA LEU A 110 -0.18 12.46 15.85
C LEU A 110 -1.55 12.70 16.47
N TYR A 111 -1.86 12.06 17.61
CA TYR A 111 -3.09 12.29 18.36
C TYR A 111 -3.28 13.77 18.71
N GLN A 112 -2.23 14.44 19.19
CA GLN A 112 -2.30 15.86 19.54
C GLN A 112 -2.66 16.71 18.32
N LEU A 113 -2.03 16.46 17.17
CA LEU A 113 -2.36 17.17 15.93
C LEU A 113 -3.82 16.95 15.53
N ILE A 114 -4.26 15.69 15.41
CA ILE A 114 -5.63 15.38 14.91
C ILE A 114 -6.72 15.90 15.84
N THR A 115 -6.49 15.94 17.16
CA THR A 115 -7.44 16.51 18.12
C THR A 115 -7.42 18.03 18.08
N SER A 116 -6.24 18.65 17.92
CA SER A 116 -6.14 20.12 17.79
C SER A 116 -6.77 20.66 16.51
N SER A 117 -6.99 19.79 15.52
CA SER A 117 -7.58 20.12 14.23
C SER A 117 -9.12 20.12 14.23
N LEU A 118 -9.76 19.83 15.38
CA LEU A 118 -11.21 19.75 15.52
C LEU A 118 -11.84 21.12 15.78
N ASP A 119 -13.07 21.30 15.34
CA ASP A 119 -13.93 22.37 15.84
C ASP A 119 -14.35 22.05 17.28
N ARG A 120 -13.79 22.81 18.22
CA ARG A 120 -13.98 22.57 19.65
C ARG A 120 -15.40 22.86 20.12
N GLU A 121 -16.11 23.81 19.52
CA GLU A 121 -17.48 24.17 19.92
C GLU A 121 -18.45 23.06 19.50
N ILE A 122 -18.28 22.55 18.28
CA ILE A 122 -19.04 21.40 17.78
C ILE A 122 -18.73 20.18 18.63
N GLN A 123 -17.45 19.87 18.87
CA GLN A 123 -17.04 18.71 19.69
C GLN A 123 -17.68 18.73 21.08
N LEU A 124 -17.68 19.89 21.76
CA LEU A 124 -18.30 20.05 23.08
C LEU A 124 -19.81 19.85 23.03
N THR A 125 -20.47 20.34 21.99
CA THR A 125 -21.92 20.21 21.81
C THR A 125 -22.33 18.75 21.59
N LEU A 126 -21.51 17.97 20.90
CA LEU A 126 -21.78 16.55 20.63
C LEU A 126 -21.45 15.65 21.82
N GLY A 127 -20.64 16.11 22.78
CA GLY A 127 -20.04 15.25 23.82
C GLY A 127 -21.03 14.49 24.71
N GLU A 128 -22.25 14.99 24.87
CA GLU A 128 -23.31 14.33 25.67
C GLU A 128 -24.09 13.26 24.89
N LEU A 129 -23.99 13.24 23.55
CA LEU A 129 -24.57 12.17 22.76
C LEU A 129 -23.85 10.85 23.06
N THR A 130 -24.59 9.76 22.96
CA THR A 130 -24.07 8.40 22.91
C THR A 130 -23.68 8.01 21.49
N LEU A 131 -22.82 7.01 21.33
CA LEU A 131 -22.49 6.47 20.01
C LEU A 131 -23.71 5.88 19.29
N GLY A 132 -24.65 5.31 20.03
CA GLY A 132 -25.94 4.85 19.50
C GLY A 132 -26.79 5.99 18.94
N GLU A 133 -26.83 7.13 19.63
CA GLU A 133 -27.51 8.34 19.15
C GLU A 133 -26.80 8.95 17.93
N LEU A 134 -25.46 8.98 17.92
CA LEU A 134 -24.69 9.43 16.75
C LEU A 134 -24.96 8.52 15.54
N ARG A 135 -24.96 7.20 15.72
CA ARG A 135 -25.31 6.23 14.66
C ARG A 135 -26.70 6.52 14.08
N THR A 136 -27.70 6.71 14.94
CA THR A 136 -29.07 7.07 14.51
C THR A 136 -29.08 8.41 13.78
N PHE A 137 -28.38 9.42 14.29
CA PHE A 137 -28.24 10.72 13.62
C PHE A 137 -27.67 10.56 12.20
N LEU A 138 -26.59 9.81 12.01
CA LEU A 138 -25.97 9.59 10.70
C LEU A 138 -26.91 8.86 9.72
N LEU A 139 -27.74 7.94 10.22
CA LEU A 139 -28.70 7.19 9.40
C LEU A 139 -29.93 8.03 9.01
N GLU A 140 -30.43 8.88 9.89
CA GLU A 140 -31.69 9.61 9.70
C GLU A 140 -31.51 11.01 9.12
N LYS A 141 -30.43 11.72 9.47
CA LYS A 141 -30.24 13.13 9.10
C LYS A 141 -29.73 13.31 7.68
N SER A 142 -29.89 14.54 7.20
CA SER A 142 -29.48 14.95 5.85
C SER A 142 -27.96 15.06 5.73
N GLU A 143 -27.44 15.04 4.52
CA GLU A 143 -26.02 15.28 4.24
C GLU A 143 -25.54 16.63 4.82
N SER A 144 -26.35 17.69 4.75
CA SER A 144 -26.03 18.99 5.32
C SER A 144 -25.92 18.97 6.85
N ASP A 145 -26.79 18.22 7.53
CA ASP A 145 -26.72 18.07 9.00
C ASP A 145 -25.44 17.32 9.41
N ILE A 146 -25.05 16.30 8.64
CA ILE A 146 -23.81 15.54 8.89
C ILE A 146 -22.59 16.43 8.66
N HIS A 147 -22.57 17.20 7.58
CA HIS A 147 -21.50 18.17 7.31
C HIS A 147 -21.36 19.22 8.41
N ALA A 148 -22.47 19.62 9.05
CA ALA A 148 -22.46 20.60 10.14
C ALA A 148 -21.82 20.08 11.43
N ILE A 149 -21.71 18.76 11.63
CA ILE A 149 -21.11 18.18 12.84
C ILE A 149 -19.73 17.57 12.61
N ARG A 150 -19.35 17.29 11.35
CA ARG A 150 -18.19 16.46 11.01
C ARG A 150 -16.88 16.97 11.61
N ASP A 151 -16.69 18.29 11.65
CA ASP A 151 -15.43 18.90 12.05
C ASP A 151 -15.21 18.83 13.57
N GLY A 152 -16.26 18.54 14.35
CA GLY A 152 -16.17 18.24 15.78
C GLY A 152 -16.03 16.75 16.10
N LEU A 153 -16.12 15.85 15.12
CA LEU A 153 -15.96 14.41 15.34
C LEU A 153 -14.47 14.02 15.36
N SER A 154 -14.04 13.42 16.46
CA SER A 154 -12.70 12.83 16.57
C SER A 154 -12.57 11.55 15.77
N SER A 155 -11.34 11.19 15.39
CA SER A 155 -11.07 9.92 14.71
C SER A 155 -11.48 8.71 15.56
N ASP A 156 -11.32 8.79 16.89
CA ASP A 156 -11.70 7.71 17.79
C ASP A 156 -13.23 7.53 17.82
N VAL A 157 -14.01 8.62 17.87
CA VAL A 157 -15.48 8.58 17.77
C VAL A 157 -15.94 8.02 16.41
N ILE A 158 -15.31 8.46 15.32
CA ILE A 158 -15.62 7.96 13.96
C ILE A 158 -15.34 6.45 13.86
N ALA A 159 -14.20 5.98 14.36
CA ALA A 159 -13.86 4.55 14.37
C ALA A 159 -14.86 3.72 15.21
N CYS A 160 -15.33 4.29 16.32
CA CYS A 160 -16.29 3.64 17.20
C CYS A 160 -17.71 3.58 16.61
N VAL A 161 -18.14 4.59 15.84
CA VAL A 161 -19.51 4.58 15.29
C VAL A 161 -19.64 3.61 14.11
N VAL A 162 -18.62 3.48 13.25
CA VAL A 162 -18.70 2.59 12.07
C VAL A 162 -18.73 1.10 12.42
N ARG A 163 -18.08 0.69 13.52
CA ARG A 163 -18.10 -0.72 13.98
C ARG A 163 -19.44 -1.15 14.58
N LEU A 164 -20.33 -0.20 14.89
CA LEU A 164 -21.72 -0.45 15.30
C LEU A 164 -22.70 -0.59 14.12
N MET A 165 -22.23 -0.41 12.89
CA MET A 165 -23.07 -0.41 11.69
C MET A 165 -22.97 -1.74 10.96
N SER A 166 -24.10 -2.19 10.41
CA SER A 166 -24.13 -3.26 9.41
C SER A 166 -23.57 -2.77 8.06
N ASN A 167 -23.25 -3.68 7.14
CA ASN A 167 -22.81 -3.30 5.79
C ASN A 167 -23.88 -2.47 5.05
N ALA A 168 -25.16 -2.78 5.24
CA ALA A 168 -26.25 -2.01 4.64
C ALA A 168 -26.30 -0.57 5.16
N GLU A 169 -26.02 -0.37 6.45
CA GLU A 169 -25.97 0.97 7.07
C GLU A 169 -24.74 1.75 6.63
N LEU A 170 -23.58 1.08 6.51
CA LEU A 170 -22.38 1.68 5.94
C LEU A 170 -22.61 2.11 4.49
N ILE A 171 -23.26 1.27 3.68
CA ILE A 171 -23.67 1.60 2.31
C ILE A 171 -24.63 2.79 2.31
N GLN A 172 -25.63 2.82 3.19
CA GLN A 172 -26.58 3.93 3.27
C GLN A 172 -25.90 5.26 3.56
N ILE A 173 -24.92 5.29 4.47
CA ILE A 173 -24.18 6.51 4.82
C ILE A 173 -23.19 6.86 3.71
N GLY A 174 -22.46 5.88 3.17
CA GLY A 174 -21.56 6.06 2.03
C GLY A 174 -22.30 6.64 0.83
N ALA A 175 -23.49 6.14 0.52
CA ALA A 175 -24.36 6.66 -0.52
C ALA A 175 -25.04 7.98 -0.14
N LYS A 176 -24.85 8.53 1.06
CA LYS A 176 -25.46 9.78 1.51
C LYS A 176 -24.48 10.95 1.52
N VAL A 177 -23.25 10.74 1.99
CA VAL A 177 -22.27 11.80 2.25
C VAL A 177 -21.24 11.87 1.12
N PHE A 178 -20.95 13.06 0.59
CA PHE A 178 -19.99 13.27 -0.49
C PHE A 178 -19.15 14.52 -0.27
N ASN A 179 -17.85 14.39 -0.53
CA ASN A 179 -16.86 15.46 -0.42
C ASN A 179 -16.13 15.61 -1.76
N PRO A 180 -16.77 16.19 -2.80
CA PRO A 180 -16.17 16.27 -4.12
C PRO A 180 -14.94 17.19 -4.14
N LEU A 181 -13.98 16.89 -5.03
CA LEU A 181 -12.81 17.75 -5.23
C LEU A 181 -13.20 19.10 -5.83
N PRO A 182 -12.53 20.20 -5.44
CA PRO A 182 -12.90 21.55 -5.86
C PRO A 182 -12.95 21.72 -7.38
N ALA A 183 -14.00 22.39 -7.89
CA ALA A 183 -14.17 22.65 -9.32
C ALA A 183 -14.19 21.38 -10.22
N SER A 184 -14.67 20.25 -9.70
CA SER A 184 -14.87 19.01 -10.43
C SER A 184 -16.09 18.23 -9.92
N ASN A 185 -16.47 17.16 -10.62
CA ASN A 185 -17.44 16.18 -10.12
C ASN A 185 -16.76 14.92 -9.51
N ILE A 186 -15.44 14.93 -9.35
CA ILE A 186 -14.69 13.80 -8.78
C ILE A 186 -15.10 13.64 -7.31
N GLY A 187 -15.58 12.46 -6.94
CA GLY A 187 -16.10 12.19 -5.60
C GLY A 187 -17.52 12.72 -5.33
N ALA A 188 -18.21 13.25 -6.34
CA ALA A 188 -19.61 13.61 -6.25
C ALA A 188 -20.53 12.39 -6.40
N ARG A 189 -21.75 12.49 -5.88
CA ARG A 189 -22.79 11.46 -6.02
C ARG A 189 -23.01 11.09 -7.49
N GLY A 190 -22.93 9.81 -7.81
CA GLY A 190 -23.13 9.29 -9.16
C GLY A 190 -21.90 9.39 -10.07
N TYR A 191 -20.76 9.84 -9.54
CA TYR A 191 -19.48 9.83 -10.24
C TYR A 191 -18.56 8.79 -9.61
N MET A 192 -17.81 8.06 -10.44
CA MET A 192 -16.82 7.08 -10.02
C MET A 192 -15.55 7.32 -10.83
N GLY A 193 -14.54 7.86 -10.18
CA GLY A 193 -13.28 8.17 -10.85
C GLY A 193 -12.35 6.97 -10.98
N ALA A 194 -11.30 7.15 -11.77
CA ALA A 194 -10.20 6.21 -11.93
C ALA A 194 -8.84 6.91 -11.74
N ARG A 195 -8.00 6.36 -10.85
CA ARG A 195 -6.56 6.64 -10.84
C ARG A 195 -5.88 5.64 -11.77
N VAL A 196 -5.27 6.11 -12.86
CA VAL A 196 -4.46 5.26 -13.72
C VAL A 196 -3.11 5.05 -13.05
N GLN A 197 -2.67 3.80 -12.93
CA GLN A 197 -1.38 3.43 -12.34
C GLN A 197 -0.45 2.83 -13.41
N PRO A 198 0.20 3.66 -14.25
CA PRO A 198 1.06 3.16 -15.31
C PRO A 198 2.44 2.82 -14.74
N ASN A 199 2.55 1.67 -14.07
CA ASN A 199 3.81 1.20 -13.47
C ASN A 199 4.69 0.48 -14.50
N SER A 200 6.00 0.68 -14.42
CA SER A 200 6.97 -0.07 -15.23
C SER A 200 7.91 -0.83 -14.29
N PRO A 201 8.22 -2.12 -14.56
CA PRO A 201 9.22 -2.89 -13.81
C PRO A 201 10.62 -2.26 -13.79
N THR A 202 10.89 -1.27 -14.65
CA THR A 202 12.20 -0.62 -14.80
C THR A 202 12.13 0.91 -14.89
N ASP A 203 10.99 1.53 -14.54
CA ASP A 203 10.71 2.97 -14.76
C ASP A 203 10.88 3.42 -16.22
N ASN A 204 10.70 2.51 -17.18
CA ASN A 204 10.81 2.85 -18.60
C ASN A 204 9.68 3.81 -19.00
N VAL A 205 10.07 4.99 -19.45
CA VAL A 205 9.14 6.07 -19.83
C VAL A 205 8.20 5.70 -20.96
N ASP A 206 8.58 4.80 -21.87
CA ASP A 206 7.70 4.32 -22.93
C ASP A 206 6.63 3.38 -22.38
N ASP A 207 6.99 2.46 -21.46
CA ASP A 207 6.01 1.58 -20.79
C ASP A 207 4.95 2.41 -20.05
N ILE A 208 5.40 3.44 -19.33
CA ILE A 208 4.55 4.35 -18.56
C ILE A 208 3.62 5.13 -19.51
N ARG A 209 4.19 5.74 -20.55
CA ARG A 209 3.43 6.56 -21.52
C ARG A 209 2.34 5.74 -22.22
N TRP A 210 2.68 4.54 -22.67
CA TRP A 210 1.75 3.69 -23.42
C TRP A 210 0.61 3.14 -22.56
N GLN A 211 0.84 2.88 -21.28
CA GLN A 211 -0.26 2.53 -20.36
C GLN A 211 -1.24 3.70 -20.15
N VAL A 212 -0.78 4.96 -20.24
CA VAL A 212 -1.69 6.11 -20.23
C VAL A 212 -2.54 6.15 -21.52
N PHE A 213 -1.93 5.90 -22.69
CA PHE A 213 -2.67 5.81 -23.95
C PHE A 213 -3.70 4.70 -23.94
N ASP A 214 -3.35 3.56 -23.34
CA ASP A 214 -4.23 2.43 -23.12
C ASP A 214 -5.44 2.81 -22.25
N ALA A 215 -5.23 3.40 -21.08
CA ALA A 215 -6.31 3.87 -20.23
C ALA A 215 -7.28 4.82 -20.95
N PHE A 216 -6.74 5.78 -21.70
CA PHE A 216 -7.54 6.73 -22.48
C PHE A 216 -8.32 6.05 -23.60
N ALA A 217 -7.81 4.97 -24.18
CA ALA A 217 -8.52 4.19 -25.20
C ALA A 217 -9.81 3.56 -24.66
N TYR A 218 -9.88 3.24 -23.35
CA TYR A 218 -11.08 2.73 -22.67
C TYR A 218 -11.93 3.82 -21.99
N GLY A 219 -11.58 5.09 -22.21
CA GLY A 219 -12.22 6.22 -21.53
C GLY A 219 -12.09 6.13 -20.01
N VAL A 220 -10.91 5.73 -19.53
CA VAL A 220 -10.56 5.56 -18.11
C VAL A 220 -9.44 6.54 -17.75
N GLY A 221 -9.52 7.13 -16.56
CA GLY A 221 -8.49 8.00 -16.00
C GLY A 221 -8.91 9.46 -15.93
N ASP A 222 -9.52 9.85 -14.82
CA ASP A 222 -10.04 11.21 -14.61
C ASP A 222 -9.71 11.80 -13.24
N VAL A 223 -9.00 11.05 -12.39
CA VAL A 223 -8.59 11.50 -11.05
C VAL A 223 -7.11 11.83 -10.96
N LEU A 224 -6.27 10.90 -11.41
CA LEU A 224 -4.81 11.01 -11.30
C LEU A 224 -4.13 10.03 -12.28
N LEU A 225 -3.06 10.47 -12.95
CA LEU A 225 -2.02 9.58 -13.49
C LEU A 225 -0.93 9.39 -12.43
N GLY A 226 -0.87 8.21 -11.78
CA GLY A 226 -0.03 7.99 -10.62
C GLY A 226 0.90 6.79 -10.75
N THR A 227 2.20 7.00 -10.97
CA THR A 227 3.19 5.92 -11.11
C THR A 227 3.93 5.65 -9.80
N ASN A 228 3.96 4.39 -9.36
CA ASN A 228 4.88 3.94 -8.33
C ASN A 228 6.27 3.72 -8.96
N PRO A 229 7.31 4.47 -8.55
CA PRO A 229 8.62 4.35 -9.16
C PRO A 229 9.44 3.18 -8.58
N VAL A 230 10.14 2.44 -9.43
CA VAL A 230 11.21 1.49 -9.06
C VAL A 230 12.37 2.23 -8.40
N SER A 231 12.76 3.35 -8.99
CA SER A 231 13.85 4.20 -8.55
C SER A 231 13.35 5.52 -7.98
N SER A 232 13.58 5.70 -6.68
CA SER A 232 13.30 6.96 -5.98
C SER A 232 14.47 7.97 -6.05
N THR A 233 15.29 7.97 -7.12
CA THR A 233 16.27 9.06 -7.32
C THR A 233 15.55 10.28 -7.91
N PRO A 234 15.94 11.51 -7.54
CA PRO A 234 15.31 12.72 -8.09
C PRO A 234 15.30 12.75 -9.61
N GLU A 235 16.37 12.26 -10.27
CA GLU A 235 16.46 12.25 -11.74
C GLU A 235 15.46 11.26 -12.37
N SER A 236 15.28 10.08 -11.76
CA SER A 236 14.33 9.07 -12.25
C SER A 236 12.89 9.56 -12.05
N VAL A 237 12.60 10.09 -10.86
CA VAL A 237 11.31 10.67 -10.53
C VAL A 237 10.99 11.82 -11.48
N ALA A 238 11.94 12.74 -11.72
CA ALA A 238 11.77 13.84 -12.67
C ALA A 238 11.51 13.34 -14.11
N ALA A 239 12.19 12.29 -14.57
CA ALA A 239 11.97 11.72 -15.90
C ALA A 239 10.55 11.15 -16.07
N VAL A 240 10.04 10.48 -15.04
CA VAL A 240 8.67 9.95 -15.04
C VAL A 240 7.63 11.07 -14.92
N GLU A 241 7.82 12.03 -14.00
CA GLU A 241 6.96 13.22 -13.87
C GLU A 241 6.87 13.98 -15.21
N ALA A 242 8.02 14.20 -15.87
CA ALA A 242 8.08 14.86 -17.18
C ALA A 242 7.33 14.08 -18.27
N THR A 243 7.40 12.74 -18.23
CA THR A 243 6.71 11.88 -19.19
C THR A 243 5.20 11.95 -19.03
N LEU A 244 4.69 11.90 -17.79
CA LEU A 244 3.27 12.04 -17.50
C LEU A 244 2.77 13.44 -17.87
N LYS A 245 3.51 14.48 -17.47
CA LYS A 245 3.20 15.87 -17.80
C LYS A 245 3.15 16.10 -19.31
N ASP A 246 4.10 15.56 -20.07
CA ASP A 246 4.15 15.71 -21.52
C ASP A 246 2.89 15.17 -22.21
N VAL A 247 2.35 14.03 -21.76
CA VAL A 247 1.08 13.50 -22.26
C VAL A 247 -0.06 14.48 -21.98
N LEU A 248 -0.17 14.94 -20.73
CA LEU A 248 -1.22 15.87 -20.30
C LEU A 248 -1.17 17.21 -21.03
N THR A 249 0.02 17.80 -21.16
CA THR A 249 0.25 19.05 -21.91
C THR A 249 -0.07 18.87 -23.38
N THR A 250 0.38 17.77 -24.00
CA THR A 250 0.14 17.49 -25.43
C THR A 250 -1.36 17.40 -25.73
N PHE A 251 -2.13 16.79 -24.83
CA PHE A 251 -3.59 16.69 -24.97
C PHE A 251 -4.36 17.93 -24.47
N GLY A 252 -3.69 18.89 -23.83
CA GLY A 252 -4.32 20.11 -23.30
C GLY A 252 -5.20 19.88 -22.07
N ILE A 253 -4.87 18.87 -21.26
CA ILE A 253 -5.66 18.44 -20.09
C ILE A 253 -4.88 18.54 -18.75
N GLU A 254 -3.71 19.18 -18.75
CA GLU A 254 -2.87 19.38 -17.55
C GLU A 254 -3.55 20.21 -16.45
N ASP A 255 -4.55 21.02 -16.79
CA ASP A 255 -5.38 21.73 -15.82
C ASP A 255 -6.58 20.90 -15.34
N VAL A 256 -6.80 19.70 -15.88
CA VAL A 256 -7.94 18.83 -15.53
C VAL A 256 -7.48 17.65 -14.71
N LEU A 257 -6.46 16.96 -15.18
CA LEU A 257 -5.98 15.69 -14.65
C LEU A 257 -4.58 15.88 -14.08
N PRO A 258 -4.37 15.75 -12.75
CA PRO A 258 -3.04 15.80 -12.18
C PRO A 258 -2.24 14.53 -12.50
N HIS A 259 -0.92 14.63 -12.36
CA HIS A 259 0.02 13.52 -12.35
C HIS A 259 0.82 13.48 -11.03
N CYS A 260 1.35 12.31 -10.69
CA CYS A 260 2.19 12.14 -9.50
C CYS A 260 3.07 10.90 -9.65
N VAL A 261 4.34 11.02 -9.30
CA VAL A 261 5.20 9.89 -9.03
C VAL A 261 5.22 9.64 -7.53
N LEU A 262 4.75 8.47 -7.11
CA LEU A 262 4.51 8.08 -5.72
C LEU A 262 5.82 7.75 -4.98
N ALA A 263 6.82 8.63 -5.07
CA ALA A 263 8.07 8.54 -4.30
C ALA A 263 7.87 9.05 -2.86
N HIS A 264 8.90 8.92 -2.02
CA HIS A 264 8.88 9.56 -0.71
C HIS A 264 8.76 11.09 -0.85
N VAL A 265 7.98 11.74 0.02
CA VAL A 265 7.66 13.18 -0.07
C VAL A 265 8.90 14.08 -0.18
N ASP A 266 9.98 13.76 0.55
CA ASP A 266 11.25 14.50 0.47
C ASP A 266 11.86 14.51 -0.94
N VAL A 267 11.73 13.40 -1.69
CA VAL A 267 12.24 13.30 -3.07
C VAL A 267 11.40 14.14 -4.03
N GLN A 268 10.08 14.10 -3.88
CA GLN A 268 9.18 14.92 -4.71
C GLN A 268 9.40 16.42 -4.44
N ALA A 269 9.64 16.80 -3.19
CA ALA A 269 10.02 18.17 -2.84
C ALA A 269 11.36 18.58 -3.44
N GLU A 270 12.36 17.70 -3.46
CA GLU A 270 13.65 17.93 -4.12
C GLU A 270 13.51 18.08 -5.65
N VAL A 271 12.67 17.24 -6.27
CA VAL A 271 12.36 17.33 -7.70
C VAL A 271 11.70 18.66 -8.03
N GLU A 272 10.69 19.09 -7.27
CA GLU A 272 10.04 20.38 -7.47
C GLU A 272 11.00 21.56 -7.29
N ASN A 273 11.91 21.50 -6.32
CA ASN A 273 12.93 22.54 -6.10
C ASN A 273 13.92 22.63 -7.28
N THR A 274 14.25 21.49 -7.91
CA THR A 274 15.21 21.43 -9.03
C THR A 274 14.55 21.68 -10.38
N HIS A 275 13.29 21.27 -10.52
CA HIS A 275 12.45 21.37 -11.70
C HIS A 275 11.10 21.98 -11.29
N PRO A 276 11.02 23.32 -11.16
CA PRO A 276 9.77 23.99 -10.79
C PRO A 276 8.62 23.63 -11.74
N ASP A 277 7.42 23.47 -11.18
CA ASP A 277 6.17 23.12 -11.85
C ASP A 277 6.14 21.69 -12.43
N LEU A 278 7.15 20.85 -12.17
CA LEU A 278 7.19 19.49 -12.68
C LEU A 278 6.25 18.55 -11.90
N THR A 279 6.08 18.78 -10.59
CA THR A 279 5.19 17.97 -9.75
C THR A 279 3.81 18.63 -9.61
N ALA A 280 2.74 17.90 -9.93
CA ALA A 280 1.39 18.39 -9.67
C ALA A 280 0.98 18.11 -8.21
N LEU A 281 1.11 16.87 -7.74
CA LEU A 281 0.82 16.47 -6.36
C LEU A 281 2.11 16.05 -5.65
N TRP A 282 2.13 16.13 -4.31
CA TRP A 282 3.09 15.38 -3.50
C TRP A 282 2.40 14.23 -2.77
N PHE A 283 2.86 13.02 -3.06
CA PHE A 283 2.39 11.78 -2.47
C PHE A 283 3.09 11.42 -1.16
N GLN A 284 2.39 10.77 -0.23
CA GLN A 284 3.01 10.07 0.89
C GLN A 284 2.07 9.00 1.50
N SER A 285 2.56 7.77 1.71
CA SER A 285 1.88 6.83 2.62
C SER A 285 1.99 7.30 4.07
N ILE A 286 0.89 7.21 4.80
CA ILE A 286 0.79 7.68 6.19
C ILE A 286 0.28 6.57 7.11
N ALA A 287 0.65 6.65 8.38
CA ALA A 287 0.27 5.71 9.44
C ALA A 287 -0.57 6.39 10.53
N GLY A 288 -1.24 5.57 11.35
CA GLY A 288 -2.12 6.01 12.43
C GLY A 288 -1.40 6.42 13.71
N ASN A 289 -0.07 6.27 13.78
CA ASN A 289 0.73 6.70 14.92
C ASN A 289 2.19 7.04 14.56
N ASP A 290 2.88 7.74 15.46
CA ASP A 290 4.26 8.22 15.25
C ASP A 290 5.27 7.09 15.06
N ALA A 291 5.12 5.97 15.77
CA ALA A 291 6.04 4.84 15.69
C ALA A 291 5.96 4.17 14.31
N ALA A 292 4.76 3.96 13.79
CA ALA A 292 4.54 3.49 12.43
C ALA A 292 4.99 4.53 11.38
N ASN A 293 4.67 5.81 11.56
CA ASN A 293 5.14 6.88 10.66
C ASN A 293 6.67 6.95 10.54
N LYS A 294 7.38 6.63 11.62
CA LYS A 294 8.85 6.56 11.61
C LYS A 294 9.38 5.45 10.70
N THR A 295 8.64 4.36 10.46
CA THR A 295 9.05 3.33 9.49
C THR A 295 8.97 3.84 8.05
N PHE A 296 8.09 4.83 7.78
CA PHE A 296 8.02 5.56 6.51
C PHE A 296 9.02 6.72 6.39
N ASP A 297 9.81 7.00 7.44
CA ASP A 297 10.73 8.15 7.54
C ASP A 297 10.03 9.52 7.63
N ILE A 298 8.81 9.55 8.15
CA ILE A 298 8.05 10.78 8.34
C ILE A 298 7.75 11.04 9.81
N SER A 299 7.56 12.32 10.13
CA SER A 299 7.06 12.81 11.42
C SER A 299 5.92 13.79 11.18
N VAL A 300 5.12 14.03 12.22
CA VAL A 300 4.06 15.05 12.18
C VAL A 300 4.62 16.40 11.72
N GLU A 301 5.73 16.83 12.32
CA GLU A 301 6.39 18.10 11.97
C GLU A 301 6.82 18.14 10.48
N LYS A 302 7.48 17.08 9.99
CA LYS A 302 7.92 16.99 8.59
C LYS A 302 6.74 17.11 7.63
N MET A 303 5.64 16.40 7.91
CA MET A 303 4.46 16.45 7.05
C MET A 303 3.73 17.79 7.10
N GLN A 304 3.66 18.45 8.25
CA GLN A 304 3.12 19.81 8.34
C GLN A 304 3.96 20.81 7.54
N GLN A 305 5.29 20.67 7.55
CA GLN A 305 6.18 21.51 6.74
C GLN A 305 5.94 21.30 5.24
N HIS A 306 5.85 20.04 4.78
CA HIS A 306 5.53 19.73 3.38
C HIS A 306 4.15 20.25 2.96
N ALA A 307 3.13 20.06 3.81
CA ALA A 307 1.80 20.61 3.57
C ALA A 307 1.81 22.15 3.47
N ALA A 308 2.57 22.82 4.32
CA ALA A 308 2.74 24.27 4.29
C ALA A 308 3.57 24.79 3.10
N ALA A 309 4.31 23.91 2.41
CA ALA A 309 5.03 24.26 1.18
C ALA A 309 4.14 24.21 -0.07
N ARG A 310 3.00 23.51 -0.03
CA ARG A 310 2.11 23.37 -1.19
C ARG A 310 1.28 24.64 -1.40
N GLN A 311 1.47 25.27 -2.56
CA GLN A 311 0.69 26.43 -3.00
C GLN A 311 0.01 26.23 -4.36
N GLY A 312 0.28 25.12 -5.05
CA GLY A 312 -0.27 24.82 -6.37
C GLY A 312 -1.80 24.61 -6.36
N ARG A 313 -2.38 24.45 -7.55
CA ARG A 313 -3.78 24.00 -7.71
C ARG A 313 -3.96 22.62 -7.08
N PHE A 314 -3.05 21.72 -7.41
CA PHE A 314 -2.95 20.37 -6.87
C PHE A 314 -2.03 20.39 -5.65
N SER A 315 -2.41 19.69 -4.57
CA SER A 315 -1.73 19.81 -3.27
C SER A 315 -1.04 18.52 -2.84
N LEU A 316 -1.78 17.58 -2.24
CA LEU A 316 -1.23 16.38 -1.59
C LEU A 316 -2.01 15.14 -2.03
N TYR A 317 -1.33 14.01 -1.99
CA TYR A 317 -1.92 12.69 -2.19
C TYR A 317 -1.48 11.77 -1.04
N PHE A 318 -2.42 11.16 -0.34
CA PHE A 318 -2.13 10.20 0.73
C PHE A 318 -2.62 8.80 0.41
N GLU A 319 -1.90 7.81 0.90
CA GLU A 319 -2.33 6.42 0.85
C GLU A 319 -2.29 5.80 2.25
N THR A 320 -3.34 5.06 2.56
CA THR A 320 -3.59 4.42 3.84
C THR A 320 -3.85 2.92 3.64
N GLY A 321 -4.29 2.20 4.67
CA GLY A 321 -4.34 0.75 4.60
C GLY A 321 -4.51 0.15 5.98
N GLN A 322 -5.69 -0.45 6.24
CA GLN A 322 -5.90 -1.19 7.48
C GLN A 322 -4.83 -2.28 7.64
N GLY A 323 -4.25 -2.34 8.83
CA GLY A 323 -3.21 -3.31 9.18
C GLY A 323 -1.78 -2.78 9.13
N ALA A 324 -1.51 -1.71 8.39
CA ALA A 324 -0.16 -1.16 8.23
C ALA A 324 0.55 -0.90 9.58
N ASP A 325 -0.16 -0.41 10.59
CA ASP A 325 0.41 -0.06 11.88
C ASP A 325 0.91 -1.30 12.65
N PHE A 326 0.11 -2.37 12.72
CA PHE A 326 0.50 -3.57 13.45
C PHE A 326 1.50 -4.42 12.67
N THR A 327 1.39 -4.47 11.34
CA THR A 327 2.41 -5.08 10.47
C THR A 327 3.65 -4.21 10.32
N ASN A 328 3.77 -3.10 11.05
CA ASN A 328 5.03 -2.41 11.30
C ASN A 328 5.44 -2.49 12.78
N GLY A 329 4.86 -3.43 13.55
CA GLY A 329 5.15 -3.62 14.97
C GLY A 329 4.65 -2.50 15.88
N SER A 330 3.80 -1.62 15.36
CA SER A 330 3.33 -0.39 16.02
C SER A 330 1.80 -0.41 16.20
N GLY A 331 1.22 -1.60 16.42
CA GLY A 331 -0.23 -1.74 16.64
C GLY A 331 -0.68 -1.28 18.03
N HIS A 332 0.22 -1.30 19.02
CA HIS A 332 -0.03 -0.85 20.40
C HIS A 332 -1.30 -1.45 21.03
N GLY A 333 -1.65 -2.70 20.69
CA GLY A 333 -2.86 -3.36 21.21
C GLY A 333 -4.16 -2.65 20.87
N VAL A 334 -4.16 -1.77 19.86
CA VAL A 334 -5.34 -1.07 19.33
C VAL A 334 -5.76 -1.77 18.05
N ASP A 335 -7.07 -1.89 17.82
CA ASP A 335 -7.60 -2.52 16.62
C ASP A 335 -7.32 -1.69 15.35
N MET A 336 -7.39 -2.35 14.20
CA MET A 336 -7.01 -1.74 12.92
C MET A 336 -7.89 -0.55 12.52
N VAL A 337 -9.19 -0.57 12.86
CA VAL A 337 -10.17 0.45 12.45
C VAL A 337 -9.86 1.79 13.13
N VAL A 338 -9.43 1.79 14.40
CA VAL A 338 -9.01 3.04 15.07
C VAL A 338 -7.80 3.66 14.39
N HIS A 339 -6.74 2.87 14.14
CA HIS A 339 -5.54 3.39 13.50
C HIS A 339 -5.82 3.91 12.10
N GLU A 340 -6.69 3.25 11.35
CA GLU A 340 -7.11 3.71 10.03
C GLU A 340 -7.87 5.03 10.09
N SER A 341 -8.83 5.15 11.01
CA SER A 341 -9.55 6.39 11.26
C SER A 341 -8.60 7.55 11.59
N ARG A 342 -7.53 7.28 12.36
CA ARG A 342 -6.51 8.28 12.72
C ARG A 342 -5.68 8.75 11.52
N LYS A 343 -5.44 7.88 10.52
CA LYS A 343 -4.80 8.29 9.26
C LYS A 343 -5.65 9.32 8.51
N TYR A 344 -6.97 9.11 8.48
CA TYR A 344 -7.90 10.10 7.91
C TYR A 344 -7.92 11.41 8.73
N GLY A 345 -7.86 11.31 10.06
CA GLY A 345 -7.67 12.48 10.93
C GLY A 345 -6.40 13.26 10.60
N PHE A 346 -5.29 12.57 10.33
CA PHE A 346 -4.02 13.17 9.96
C PHE A 346 -4.11 13.84 8.58
N ALA A 347 -4.69 13.17 7.59
CA ALA A 347 -4.94 13.74 6.26
C ALA A 347 -5.84 14.99 6.33
N ARG A 348 -6.88 15.00 7.18
CA ARG A 348 -7.72 16.18 7.44
C ARG A 348 -6.89 17.34 7.99
N ALA A 349 -6.07 17.10 9.02
CA ALA A 349 -5.23 18.15 9.63
C ALA A 349 -4.20 18.73 8.64
N LEU A 350 -3.60 17.88 7.79
CA LEU A 350 -2.69 18.33 6.74
C LEU A 350 -3.43 19.12 5.65
N THR A 351 -4.66 18.72 5.30
CA THR A 351 -5.52 19.47 4.37
C THR A 351 -5.84 20.86 4.90
N GLN A 352 -6.14 21.00 6.19
CA GLN A 352 -6.33 22.31 6.84
C GLN A 352 -5.04 23.16 6.81
N THR A 353 -3.87 22.53 6.96
CA THR A 353 -2.56 23.22 6.84
C THR A 353 -2.35 23.78 5.43
N VAL A 354 -2.71 23.03 4.39
CA VAL A 354 -2.69 23.51 3.00
C VAL A 354 -3.70 24.67 2.83
N ALA A 355 -4.93 24.52 3.33
CA ALA A 355 -5.96 25.56 3.23
C ALA A 355 -5.50 26.89 3.84
N ALA A 356 -4.91 26.84 5.05
CA ALA A 356 -4.37 28.02 5.72
C ALA A 356 -3.20 28.65 4.93
N THR A 357 -2.40 27.84 4.24
CA THR A 357 -1.29 28.32 3.40
C THR A 357 -1.79 29.00 2.12
N LEU A 358 -2.78 28.41 1.45
CA LEU A 358 -3.42 29.00 0.28
C LEU A 358 -4.08 30.34 0.64
N ALA A 359 -4.84 30.38 1.74
CA ALA A 359 -5.48 31.60 2.23
C ALA A 359 -4.46 32.72 2.54
N ARG A 360 -3.35 32.40 3.23
CA ARG A 360 -2.25 33.36 3.49
C ARG A 360 -1.58 33.86 2.22
N SER A 361 -1.60 33.04 1.16
CA SER A 361 -1.05 33.38 -0.16
C SER A 361 -2.06 34.11 -1.06
N GLY A 362 -3.22 34.52 -0.52
CA GLY A 362 -4.27 35.22 -1.26
C GLY A 362 -5.08 34.33 -2.22
N LYS A 363 -4.93 33.01 -2.14
CA LYS A 363 -5.68 32.04 -2.96
C LYS A 363 -6.96 31.65 -2.24
N THR A 364 -8.09 31.73 -2.95
CA THR A 364 -9.43 31.40 -2.41
C THR A 364 -9.88 29.99 -2.75
N GLN A 365 -9.03 29.20 -3.43
CA GLN A 365 -9.34 27.84 -3.81
C GLN A 365 -9.22 26.89 -2.61
N ASN A 366 -10.13 25.93 -2.52
CA ASN A 366 -10.02 24.84 -1.56
C ASN A 366 -8.83 23.93 -1.96
N PRO A 367 -8.14 23.30 -0.98
CA PRO A 367 -7.08 22.35 -1.28
C PRO A 367 -7.57 21.19 -2.14
N TRP A 368 -6.79 20.82 -3.15
CA TRP A 368 -6.98 19.58 -3.89
C TRP A 368 -6.13 18.50 -3.24
N VAL A 369 -6.72 17.79 -2.29
CA VAL A 369 -6.11 16.67 -1.58
C VAL A 369 -6.90 15.42 -1.91
N ILE A 370 -6.20 14.39 -2.38
CA ILE A 370 -6.77 13.07 -2.63
C ILE A 370 -6.21 12.06 -1.63
N LEU A 371 -7.01 11.06 -1.30
CA LEU A 371 -6.59 9.95 -0.44
C LEU A 371 -7.23 8.65 -0.94
N ASN A 372 -6.53 7.52 -0.81
CA ASN A 372 -7.15 6.20 -0.87
C ASN A 372 -6.69 5.31 0.28
N ASP A 373 -7.59 4.44 0.71
CA ASP A 373 -7.22 3.20 1.39
C ASP A 373 -6.76 2.16 0.35
N VAL A 374 -5.88 1.25 0.77
CA VAL A 374 -5.46 0.08 -0.02
C VAL A 374 -5.87 -1.19 0.71
N ALA A 375 -7.07 -1.68 0.38
CA ALA A 375 -7.64 -2.87 0.99
C ALA A 375 -7.06 -4.14 0.34
N GLY A 376 -6.41 -4.99 1.14
CA GLY A 376 -5.94 -6.32 0.70
C GLY A 376 -4.53 -6.38 0.10
N PHE A 377 -3.73 -5.32 0.21
CA PHE A 377 -2.36 -5.28 -0.34
C PHE A 377 -1.29 -5.95 0.53
N ILE A 378 -1.55 -6.01 1.84
CA ILE A 378 -0.63 -6.58 2.82
C ILE A 378 -0.64 -8.11 2.69
N GLY A 379 -1.77 -8.76 2.99
CA GLY A 379 -1.90 -10.21 2.89
C GLY A 379 -2.95 -10.83 3.81
N PRO A 380 -3.01 -12.18 3.86
CA PRO A 380 -3.98 -12.95 4.63
C PRO A 380 -3.87 -12.78 6.15
N GLU A 381 -2.76 -12.22 6.65
CA GLU A 381 -2.60 -11.83 8.04
C GLU A 381 -3.48 -10.63 8.44
N VAL A 382 -3.91 -9.82 7.47
CA VAL A 382 -4.85 -8.71 7.69
C VAL A 382 -6.27 -9.15 7.31
N PHE A 383 -6.42 -9.62 6.06
CA PHE A 383 -7.68 -10.03 5.46
C PHE A 383 -7.50 -11.34 4.71
N ARG A 384 -8.19 -12.40 5.15
CA ARG A 384 -8.16 -13.71 4.50
C ARG A 384 -9.30 -13.90 3.51
N SER A 385 -10.48 -13.36 3.80
CA SER A 385 -11.69 -13.58 3.00
C SER A 385 -12.18 -12.35 2.27
N ARG A 386 -12.91 -12.58 1.17
CA ARG A 386 -13.58 -11.53 0.39
C ARG A 386 -14.58 -10.70 1.22
N GLU A 387 -15.25 -11.31 2.20
CA GLU A 387 -16.19 -10.61 3.09
C GLU A 387 -15.47 -9.62 4.01
N GLN A 388 -14.25 -9.96 4.46
CA GLN A 388 -13.42 -9.05 5.24
C GLN A 388 -12.98 -7.84 4.41
N LEU A 389 -12.63 -8.05 3.13
CA LEU A 389 -12.32 -6.96 2.20
C LEU A 389 -13.49 -6.01 2.00
N VAL A 390 -14.69 -6.56 1.73
CA VAL A 390 -15.92 -5.73 1.61
C VAL A 390 -16.17 -4.96 2.88
N ARG A 391 -16.04 -5.61 4.06
CA ARG A 391 -16.25 -4.96 5.34
C ARG A 391 -15.29 -3.79 5.56
N CYS A 392 -13.99 -4.02 5.32
CA CYS A 392 -12.94 -3.00 5.42
C CYS A 392 -13.27 -1.79 4.54
N CYS A 393 -13.50 -2.03 3.24
CA CYS A 393 -13.79 -0.98 2.26
C CYS A 393 -15.00 -0.13 2.66
N LEU A 394 -16.07 -0.76 3.16
CA LEU A 394 -17.27 -0.04 3.58
C LEU A 394 -17.05 0.79 4.86
N GLU A 395 -16.28 0.29 5.82
CA GLU A 395 -15.89 1.06 6.99
C GLU A 395 -15.04 2.26 6.59
N ASP A 396 -14.04 2.04 5.73
CA ASP A 396 -13.11 3.07 5.27
C ASP A 396 -13.81 4.18 4.48
N ILE A 397 -14.71 3.84 3.55
CA ILE A 397 -15.53 4.82 2.83
C ILE A 397 -16.25 5.76 3.81
N VAL A 398 -16.92 5.20 4.82
CA VAL A 398 -17.67 6.01 5.79
C VAL A 398 -16.73 6.82 6.67
N MET A 399 -15.65 6.23 7.18
CA MET A 399 -14.67 6.93 8.00
C MET A 399 -14.03 8.10 7.24
N GLY A 400 -13.56 7.89 6.01
CA GLY A 400 -12.99 8.95 5.17
C GLY A 400 -13.98 10.07 4.88
N LYS A 401 -15.24 9.71 4.58
CA LYS A 401 -16.32 10.69 4.33
C LYS A 401 -16.66 11.52 5.56
N LEU A 402 -16.70 10.91 6.75
CA LEU A 402 -16.93 11.60 8.02
C LEU A 402 -15.76 12.49 8.44
N HIS A 403 -14.53 12.22 7.95
CA HIS A 403 -13.40 13.15 8.08
C HIS A 403 -13.43 14.31 7.06
N GLY A 404 -14.45 14.37 6.18
CA GLY A 404 -14.56 15.40 5.15
C GLY A 404 -13.66 15.17 3.94
N LEU A 405 -13.15 13.95 3.75
CA LEU A 405 -12.22 13.62 2.67
C LEU A 405 -12.93 13.03 1.45
N MET A 406 -12.36 13.29 0.26
CA MET A 406 -12.68 12.55 -0.95
C MET A 406 -11.87 11.25 -0.93
N ILE A 407 -12.49 10.16 -0.49
CA ILE A 407 -11.82 8.86 -0.33
C ILE A 407 -12.04 7.98 -1.56
N GLY A 408 -10.94 7.53 -2.16
CA GLY A 408 -10.92 6.40 -3.09
C GLY A 408 -10.51 5.11 -2.40
N LEU A 409 -10.50 4.02 -3.15
CA LEU A 409 -10.04 2.72 -2.70
C LEU A 409 -9.15 2.08 -3.75
N ASP A 410 -8.11 1.38 -3.32
CA ASP A 410 -7.54 0.29 -4.08
C ASP A 410 -8.10 -1.02 -3.50
N VAL A 411 -9.12 -1.58 -4.17
CA VAL A 411 -9.71 -2.87 -3.79
C VAL A 411 -8.87 -3.94 -4.44
N CYS A 412 -8.08 -4.65 -3.64
CA CYS A 412 -7.04 -5.48 -4.18
C CYS A 412 -6.86 -6.79 -3.40
N SER A 413 -6.10 -7.70 -3.98
CA SER A 413 -5.73 -8.95 -3.35
C SER A 413 -4.30 -9.31 -3.71
N THR A 414 -3.53 -9.70 -2.70
CA THR A 414 -2.30 -10.44 -2.94
C THR A 414 -2.62 -11.86 -3.38
N LEU A 415 -1.70 -12.50 -4.11
CA LEU A 415 -1.94 -13.85 -4.62
C LEU A 415 -1.88 -14.94 -3.55
N HIS A 416 -1.39 -14.62 -2.35
CA HIS A 416 -1.36 -15.55 -1.20
C HIS A 416 -2.57 -15.40 -0.28
N MET A 417 -3.53 -14.54 -0.63
CA MET A 417 -4.88 -14.54 -0.04
C MET A 417 -5.79 -15.56 -0.74
N ASP A 418 -6.82 -16.02 -0.03
CA ASP A 418 -7.87 -16.89 -0.57
C ASP A 418 -8.99 -16.06 -1.23
N VAL A 419 -8.57 -15.12 -2.08
CA VAL A 419 -9.45 -14.24 -2.85
C VAL A 419 -9.05 -14.38 -4.31
N SER A 420 -9.97 -14.91 -5.11
CA SER A 420 -9.79 -15.08 -6.55
C SER A 420 -10.08 -13.81 -7.35
N LEU A 421 -9.80 -13.84 -8.65
CA LEU A 421 -10.21 -12.76 -9.57
C LEU A 421 -11.74 -12.56 -9.58
N ASP A 422 -12.51 -13.64 -9.47
CA ASP A 422 -13.98 -13.58 -9.41
C ASP A 422 -14.46 -13.01 -8.08
N ASP A 423 -13.81 -13.38 -6.97
CA ASP A 423 -14.11 -12.80 -5.65
C ASP A 423 -13.79 -11.31 -5.61
N LEU A 424 -12.73 -10.86 -6.27
CA LEU A 424 -12.42 -9.44 -6.39
C LEU A 424 -13.52 -8.69 -7.16
N GLY A 425 -14.03 -9.27 -8.25
CA GLY A 425 -15.19 -8.76 -8.97
C GLY A 425 -16.44 -8.67 -8.09
N TRP A 426 -16.68 -9.70 -7.27
CA TRP A 426 -17.75 -9.70 -6.29
C TRP A 426 -17.57 -8.63 -5.22
N CYS A 427 -16.37 -8.42 -4.69
CA CYS A 427 -16.07 -7.37 -3.72
C CYS A 427 -16.43 -5.99 -4.28
N ILE A 428 -15.96 -5.68 -5.49
CA ILE A 428 -16.28 -4.42 -6.19
C ILE A 428 -17.80 -4.21 -6.24
N ASP A 429 -18.55 -5.23 -6.67
CA ASP A 429 -20.01 -5.17 -6.75
C ASP A 429 -20.70 -4.87 -5.42
N GLN A 430 -20.18 -5.40 -4.31
CA GLN A 430 -20.75 -5.14 -2.98
C GLN A 430 -20.41 -3.74 -2.46
N ILE A 431 -19.28 -3.17 -2.89
CA ILE A 431 -18.78 -1.87 -2.42
C ILE A 431 -19.38 -0.71 -3.22
N MET A 432 -19.58 -0.87 -4.52
CA MET A 432 -20.02 0.21 -5.41
C MET A 432 -21.32 0.92 -4.99
N PRO A 433 -22.33 0.27 -4.37
CA PRO A 433 -23.49 0.97 -3.82
C PRO A 433 -23.15 2.08 -2.81
N ALA A 434 -22.01 2.01 -2.11
CA ALA A 434 -21.53 3.06 -1.20
C ALA A 434 -20.85 4.25 -1.92
N ASN A 435 -20.64 4.15 -3.23
CA ASN A 435 -20.04 5.16 -4.11
C ASN A 435 -18.77 5.80 -3.51
N PRO A 436 -17.64 5.05 -3.42
CA PRO A 436 -16.33 5.66 -3.21
C PRO A 436 -16.04 6.69 -4.31
N GLY A 437 -15.07 7.58 -4.07
CA GLY A 437 -14.76 8.65 -5.02
C GLY A 437 -14.04 8.16 -6.27
N TYR A 438 -13.19 7.14 -6.13
CA TYR A 438 -12.47 6.51 -7.24
C TYR A 438 -11.90 5.13 -6.87
N LEU A 439 -11.56 4.34 -7.89
CA LEU A 439 -10.75 3.13 -7.76
C LEU A 439 -9.43 3.25 -8.54
N MET A 440 -8.48 2.34 -8.29
CA MET A 440 -7.29 2.16 -9.16
C MET A 440 -7.67 1.66 -10.55
N ALA A 441 -6.79 1.83 -11.51
CA ALA A 441 -6.98 1.37 -12.87
C ALA A 441 -5.66 0.95 -13.50
N LEU A 442 -5.58 -0.32 -13.85
CA LEU A 442 -4.47 -0.92 -14.60
C LEU A 442 -4.93 -1.42 -15.98
N PRO A 443 -4.00 -1.60 -16.95
CA PRO A 443 -4.29 -2.23 -18.25
C PRO A 443 -5.06 -3.53 -18.14
N THR A 444 -4.74 -4.27 -17.09
CA THR A 444 -5.38 -5.52 -16.72
C THR A 444 -5.71 -5.46 -15.23
N ARG A 445 -5.93 -6.59 -14.58
CA ARG A 445 -6.02 -6.63 -13.11
C ARG A 445 -4.67 -6.81 -12.43
N ILE A 446 -3.59 -7.00 -13.18
CA ILE A 446 -2.26 -7.35 -12.66
C ILE A 446 -1.32 -6.15 -12.73
N ASP A 447 -0.70 -5.83 -11.60
CA ASP A 447 0.40 -4.87 -11.56
C ASP A 447 1.73 -5.54 -11.96
N PRO A 448 2.42 -5.07 -13.01
CA PRO A 448 3.64 -5.70 -13.52
C PRO A 448 4.85 -5.55 -12.58
N MET A 449 4.77 -4.68 -11.57
CA MET A 449 5.87 -4.41 -10.65
C MET A 449 5.55 -4.83 -9.21
N LEU A 450 4.34 -4.54 -8.72
CA LEU A 450 3.95 -4.75 -7.32
C LEU A 450 3.42 -6.17 -7.04
N GLY A 451 3.11 -6.95 -8.08
CA GLY A 451 2.74 -8.36 -7.94
C GLY A 451 1.45 -8.59 -7.15
N TYR A 452 0.45 -7.74 -7.37
CA TYR A 452 -0.88 -7.83 -6.75
C TYR A 452 -2.00 -7.66 -7.78
N LEU A 453 -3.21 -8.04 -7.38
CA LEU A 453 -4.41 -7.94 -8.20
C LEU A 453 -5.23 -6.74 -7.77
N THR A 454 -5.64 -5.88 -8.70
CA THR A 454 -6.57 -4.76 -8.48
C THR A 454 -7.57 -4.65 -9.64
N THR A 455 -8.16 -3.49 -9.81
CA THR A 455 -9.16 -3.13 -10.82
C THR A 455 -8.51 -2.79 -12.16
N GLY A 456 -9.02 -3.39 -13.23
CA GLY A 456 -8.61 -3.13 -14.60
C GLY A 456 -9.51 -2.12 -15.31
N TYR A 457 -9.12 -1.67 -16.51
CA TYR A 457 -9.92 -0.72 -17.30
C TYR A 457 -11.34 -1.24 -17.60
N GLN A 458 -11.47 -2.53 -17.88
CA GLN A 458 -12.76 -3.16 -18.15
C GLN A 458 -13.67 -3.22 -16.91
N ASP A 459 -13.09 -3.24 -15.70
CA ASP A 459 -13.87 -3.13 -14.46
C ASP A 459 -14.50 -1.74 -14.34
N HIS A 460 -13.78 -0.69 -14.71
CA HIS A 460 -14.35 0.67 -14.77
C HIS A 460 -15.45 0.82 -15.81
N VAL A 461 -15.34 0.13 -16.95
CA VAL A 461 -16.44 0.06 -17.94
C VAL A 461 -17.64 -0.67 -17.33
N HIS A 462 -17.43 -1.83 -16.71
CA HIS A 462 -18.48 -2.61 -16.05
C HIS A 462 -19.21 -1.81 -14.96
N ILE A 463 -18.45 -1.11 -14.11
CA ILE A 463 -18.98 -0.30 -13.02
C ILE A 463 -19.91 0.80 -13.58
N ARG A 464 -19.49 1.50 -14.64
CA ARG A 464 -20.33 2.52 -15.29
C ARG A 464 -21.60 1.94 -15.88
N GLU A 465 -21.50 0.81 -16.58
CA GLU A 465 -22.67 0.12 -17.18
C GLU A 465 -23.66 -0.38 -16.13
N LYS A 466 -23.17 -0.97 -15.04
CA LYS A 466 -23.99 -1.62 -14.01
C LYS A 466 -24.62 -0.63 -13.04
N PHE A 467 -23.87 0.37 -12.60
CA PHE A 467 -24.30 1.31 -11.55
C PHE A 467 -24.74 2.67 -12.11
N GLY A 468 -24.55 2.93 -13.41
CA GLY A 468 -24.89 4.20 -14.05
C GLY A 468 -23.98 5.35 -13.63
N PHE A 469 -22.80 5.05 -13.11
CA PHE A 469 -21.84 6.07 -12.70
C PHE A 469 -21.19 6.77 -13.89
N LYS A 470 -20.76 8.00 -13.65
CA LYS A 470 -20.13 8.88 -14.64
C LYS A 470 -18.65 9.10 -14.34
N VAL A 471 -17.92 9.39 -15.40
CA VAL A 471 -16.58 9.99 -15.37
C VAL A 471 -16.75 11.50 -15.20
N ASN A 472 -15.77 12.19 -14.61
CA ASN A 472 -15.75 13.65 -14.54
C ASN A 472 -15.98 14.29 -15.92
N ASP A 473 -16.91 15.24 -16.01
CA ASP A 473 -17.46 15.73 -17.29
C ASP A 473 -16.39 16.26 -18.26
N ARG A 474 -15.39 17.01 -17.75
CA ARG A 474 -14.30 17.53 -18.59
C ARG A 474 -13.46 16.42 -19.21
N MET A 475 -13.23 15.33 -18.48
CA MET A 475 -12.50 14.17 -19.01
C MET A 475 -13.38 13.34 -19.95
N TRP A 476 -14.68 13.23 -19.68
CA TRP A 476 -15.60 12.58 -20.61
C TRP A 476 -15.65 13.30 -21.96
N GLN A 477 -15.71 14.63 -21.95
CA GLN A 477 -15.62 15.44 -23.16
C GLN A 477 -14.28 15.22 -23.89
N PHE A 478 -13.16 15.16 -23.16
CA PHE A 478 -11.86 14.83 -23.75
C PHE A 478 -11.88 13.46 -24.45
N PHE A 479 -12.49 12.44 -23.85
CA PHE A 479 -12.61 11.12 -24.49
C PHE A 479 -13.50 11.16 -25.75
N GLN A 480 -14.52 12.03 -25.80
CA GLN A 480 -15.30 12.28 -27.01
C GLN A 480 -14.47 12.96 -28.10
N GLU A 481 -13.69 13.98 -27.74
CA GLU A 481 -12.77 14.68 -28.65
C GLU A 481 -11.64 13.77 -29.15
N LEU A 482 -11.21 12.82 -28.33
CA LEU A 482 -10.26 11.77 -28.71
C LEU A 482 -10.89 10.76 -29.66
N GLY A 483 -12.23 10.71 -29.76
CA GLY A 483 -12.95 9.82 -30.67
C GLY A 483 -13.07 8.38 -30.19
N VAL A 484 -12.79 8.10 -28.91
CA VAL A 484 -12.93 6.75 -28.33
C VAL A 484 -14.38 6.49 -27.86
N VAL A 485 -15.12 7.55 -27.57
CA VAL A 485 -16.56 7.52 -27.28
C VAL A 485 -17.31 8.53 -28.15
N ASP A 486 -18.54 8.22 -28.55
CA ASP A 486 -19.37 9.10 -29.40
C ASP A 486 -20.09 10.20 -28.60
N GLU A 487 -20.82 11.07 -29.30
CA GLU A 487 -21.61 12.16 -28.70
C GLU A 487 -22.73 11.66 -27.76
N HIS A 488 -23.10 10.38 -27.86
CA HIS A 488 -24.08 9.71 -27.01
C HIS A 488 -23.43 8.91 -25.86
N GLY A 489 -22.09 8.97 -25.73
CA GLY A 489 -21.34 8.28 -24.69
C GLY A 489 -21.13 6.79 -24.95
N ARG A 490 -21.25 6.33 -26.20
CA ARG A 490 -21.05 4.92 -26.58
C ARG A 490 -19.65 4.69 -27.15
N PRO A 491 -19.02 3.54 -26.91
CA PRO A 491 -17.77 3.14 -27.55
C PRO A 491 -17.80 3.28 -29.08
N THR A 492 -16.75 3.86 -29.67
CA THR A 492 -16.56 3.94 -31.13
C THR A 492 -15.74 2.75 -31.65
N ALA A 493 -15.38 2.77 -32.94
CA ALA A 493 -14.42 1.82 -33.51
C ALA A 493 -12.99 1.95 -32.94
N HIS A 494 -12.68 3.04 -32.23
CA HIS A 494 -11.37 3.29 -31.61
C HIS A 494 -11.35 2.98 -30.11
N PHE A 495 -12.47 2.52 -29.54
CA PHE A 495 -12.52 2.15 -28.13
C PHE A 495 -11.65 0.91 -27.88
N GLY A 496 -10.73 1.01 -26.92
CA GLY A 496 -9.72 -0.01 -26.63
C GLY A 496 -8.61 -0.09 -27.69
N ASP A 497 -8.42 0.94 -28.52
CA ASP A 497 -7.29 1.05 -29.45
C ASP A 497 -6.24 2.07 -28.95
N PRO A 498 -5.19 1.63 -28.23
CA PRO A 498 -4.11 2.53 -27.80
C PRO A 498 -3.30 3.11 -28.98
N THR A 499 -3.28 2.45 -30.13
CA THR A 499 -2.54 2.94 -31.32
C THR A 499 -3.22 4.17 -31.92
N TRP A 500 -4.55 4.24 -31.83
CA TRP A 500 -5.31 5.44 -32.17
C TRP A 500 -4.98 6.61 -31.24
N VAL A 501 -4.92 6.39 -29.93
CA VAL A 501 -4.57 7.44 -28.97
C VAL A 501 -3.15 7.96 -29.21
N TYR A 502 -2.20 7.07 -29.50
CA TYR A 502 -0.84 7.44 -29.88
C TYR A 502 -0.80 8.25 -31.19
N LEU A 503 -1.58 7.87 -32.20
CA LEU A 503 -1.72 8.66 -33.42
C LEU A 503 -2.20 10.09 -33.11
N GLN A 504 -3.23 10.23 -32.27
CA GLN A 504 -3.76 11.53 -31.86
C GLN A 504 -2.74 12.36 -31.07
N TYR A 505 -1.92 11.71 -30.24
CA TYR A 505 -0.79 12.33 -29.54
C TYR A 505 0.25 12.87 -30.54
N CYS A 506 0.68 12.06 -31.51
CA CYS A 506 1.63 12.48 -32.55
C CYS A 506 1.08 13.64 -33.39
N ARG A 507 -0.20 13.62 -33.76
CA ARG A 507 -0.84 14.72 -34.50
C ARG A 507 -0.87 16.03 -33.72
N ARG A 508 -1.15 15.98 -32.41
CA ARG A 508 -1.06 17.17 -31.54
C ARG A 508 0.36 17.69 -31.40
N LYS A 509 1.37 16.82 -31.52
CA LYS A 509 2.80 17.21 -31.66
C LYS A 509 3.21 17.65 -33.07
N SER A 510 2.25 17.89 -33.97
CA SER A 510 2.50 18.31 -35.35
C SER A 510 3.32 17.30 -36.17
N ASP A 511 3.26 16.01 -35.82
CA ASP A 511 3.86 14.95 -36.63
C ASP A 511 3.15 14.86 -37.99
N VAL A 512 3.92 14.91 -39.08
CA VAL A 512 3.44 14.93 -40.47
C VAL A 512 3.56 13.57 -41.18
N ARG A 513 4.12 12.56 -40.52
CA ARG A 513 4.24 11.20 -41.08
C ARG A 513 2.87 10.64 -41.42
N SER A 514 2.80 9.72 -42.39
CA SER A 514 1.53 9.08 -42.74
C SER A 514 0.96 8.29 -41.56
N GLU A 515 -0.36 8.13 -41.51
CA GLU A 515 -1.02 7.33 -40.47
C GLU A 515 -0.46 5.90 -40.40
N ARG A 516 -0.17 5.30 -41.56
CA ARG A 516 0.43 3.97 -41.67
C ARG A 516 1.80 3.88 -41.02
N GLU A 517 2.64 4.91 -41.15
CA GLU A 517 3.97 4.93 -40.52
C GLU A 517 3.86 5.01 -39.00
N ILE A 518 2.96 5.86 -38.49
CA ILE A 518 2.75 6.03 -37.04
C ILE A 518 2.12 4.75 -36.44
N GLN A 519 1.17 4.12 -37.12
CA GLN A 519 0.59 2.84 -36.70
C GLN A 519 1.63 1.71 -36.69
N ALA A 520 2.53 1.66 -37.69
CA ALA A 520 3.60 0.66 -37.69
C ALA A 520 4.57 0.85 -36.51
N GLU A 521 4.90 2.10 -36.17
CA GLU A 521 5.67 2.42 -34.96
C GLU A 521 4.92 2.02 -33.68
N ALA A 522 3.62 2.33 -33.61
CA ALA A 522 2.76 1.96 -32.49
C ALA A 522 2.78 0.45 -32.21
N THR A 523 2.56 -0.37 -33.26
CA THR A 523 2.59 -1.82 -33.14
C THR A 523 3.96 -2.33 -32.68
N ALA A 524 5.05 -1.77 -33.24
CA ALA A 524 6.41 -2.14 -32.82
C ALA A 524 6.67 -1.78 -31.35
N LYS A 525 6.17 -0.64 -30.88
CA LYS A 525 6.32 -0.19 -29.48
C LYS A 525 5.52 -1.06 -28.51
N ILE A 526 4.29 -1.43 -28.85
CA ILE A 526 3.50 -2.35 -28.03
C ILE A 526 4.20 -3.70 -27.88
N GLU A 527 4.80 -4.22 -28.96
CA GLU A 527 5.57 -5.47 -28.88
C GLU A 527 6.83 -5.33 -28.02
N GLU A 528 7.53 -4.20 -28.13
CA GLU A 528 8.68 -3.86 -27.28
C GLU A 528 8.30 -3.83 -25.79
N ILE A 529 7.17 -3.22 -25.46
CA ILE A 529 6.63 -3.12 -24.09
C ILE A 529 6.25 -4.50 -23.56
N ARG A 530 5.56 -5.31 -24.37
CA ARG A 530 5.20 -6.69 -24.02
C ARG A 530 6.43 -7.56 -23.79
N SER A 531 7.50 -7.35 -24.55
CA SER A 531 8.76 -8.08 -24.36
C SER A 531 9.44 -7.78 -23.01
N ARG A 532 9.08 -6.67 -22.36
CA ARG A 532 9.50 -6.32 -21.00
C ARG A 532 8.50 -6.75 -19.91
N GLY A 533 7.44 -7.46 -20.29
CA GLY A 533 6.40 -7.97 -19.39
C GLY A 533 5.39 -6.94 -18.90
N VAL A 534 5.28 -5.80 -19.59
CA VAL A 534 4.22 -4.83 -19.33
C VAL A 534 3.03 -5.11 -20.24
N PHE A 535 1.84 -5.15 -19.65
CA PHE A 535 0.61 -5.39 -20.39
C PHE A 535 0.08 -4.10 -21.02
N ILE A 536 -0.35 -4.21 -22.27
CA ILE A 536 -1.17 -3.22 -22.96
C ILE A 536 -2.42 -3.95 -23.45
N ALA A 537 -3.58 -3.52 -23.00
CA ALA A 537 -4.86 -4.05 -23.43
C ALA A 537 -5.18 -3.54 -24.84
N GLU A 538 -5.66 -4.43 -25.70
CA GLU A 538 -6.07 -4.09 -27.06
C GLU A 538 -7.42 -4.74 -27.34
N GLY A 539 -8.39 -3.92 -27.71
CA GLY A 539 -9.77 -4.33 -27.99
C GLY A 539 -10.50 -4.88 -26.76
N PHE A 540 -11.57 -5.62 -26.99
CA PHE A 540 -12.39 -6.20 -25.94
C PHE A 540 -13.01 -7.51 -26.42
N GLY A 541 -13.64 -8.23 -25.49
CA GLY A 541 -14.35 -9.48 -25.76
C GLY A 541 -15.71 -9.23 -26.41
N GLU A 542 -16.73 -9.95 -25.94
CA GLU A 542 -18.10 -9.83 -26.48
C GLU A 542 -18.73 -8.44 -26.23
N GLN A 543 -18.24 -7.74 -25.21
CA GLN A 543 -18.68 -6.39 -24.86
C GLN A 543 -17.50 -5.56 -24.31
N PRO A 544 -17.59 -4.21 -24.33
CA PRO A 544 -16.53 -3.30 -23.90
C PRO A 544 -16.00 -3.54 -22.48
N SER A 545 -16.85 -4.03 -21.57
CA SER A 545 -16.51 -4.40 -20.19
C SER A 545 -15.86 -5.78 -20.03
N VAL A 546 -15.55 -6.49 -21.12
CA VAL A 546 -14.93 -7.81 -21.08
C VAL A 546 -13.55 -7.76 -21.74
N LEU A 547 -12.53 -8.27 -21.06
CA LEU A 547 -11.18 -8.38 -21.60
C LEU A 547 -11.15 -9.21 -22.90
N GLN A 548 -10.22 -8.88 -23.79
CA GLN A 548 -9.99 -9.67 -24.99
C GLN A 548 -9.63 -11.12 -24.61
N PRO A 549 -10.20 -12.17 -25.24
CA PRO A 549 -10.10 -13.55 -24.74
C PRO A 549 -8.68 -14.12 -24.61
N ALA A 550 -7.75 -13.74 -25.48
CA ALA A 550 -6.35 -14.16 -25.38
C ALA A 550 -5.64 -13.48 -24.21
N LEU A 551 -5.88 -12.18 -24.00
CA LEU A 551 -5.36 -11.46 -22.83
C LEU A 551 -5.95 -12.03 -21.53
N ALA A 552 -7.25 -12.31 -21.50
CA ALA A 552 -7.90 -12.93 -20.35
C ALA A 552 -7.29 -14.30 -19.98
N ARG A 553 -7.00 -15.15 -20.99
CA ARG A 553 -6.30 -16.43 -20.75
C ARG A 553 -4.88 -16.23 -20.22
N HIS A 554 -4.18 -15.19 -20.67
CA HIS A 554 -2.84 -14.89 -20.17
C HIS A 554 -2.87 -14.45 -18.70
N ILE A 555 -3.80 -13.57 -18.32
CA ILE A 555 -4.01 -13.14 -16.93
C ILE A 555 -4.36 -14.34 -16.03
N GLN A 556 -5.22 -15.24 -16.52
CA GLN A 556 -5.54 -16.48 -15.80
C GLN A 556 -4.31 -17.37 -15.61
N HIS A 557 -3.45 -17.50 -16.62
CA HIS A 557 -2.21 -18.27 -16.52
C HIS A 557 -1.26 -17.69 -15.47
N ILE A 558 -1.08 -16.36 -15.43
CA ILE A 558 -0.25 -15.69 -14.41
C ILE A 558 -0.80 -15.94 -13.01
N TYR A 559 -2.13 -15.87 -12.85
CA TYR A 559 -2.78 -16.18 -11.58
C TYR A 559 -2.50 -17.63 -11.14
N GLU A 560 -2.67 -18.60 -12.05
CA GLU A 560 -2.42 -20.02 -11.78
C GLU A 560 -0.95 -20.30 -11.44
N ASP A 561 -0.03 -19.73 -12.20
CA ASP A 561 1.42 -19.83 -11.95
C ASP A 561 1.79 -19.23 -10.59
N ALA A 562 1.27 -18.05 -10.25
CA ALA A 562 1.54 -17.44 -8.97
C ALA A 562 0.98 -18.27 -7.80
N LYS A 563 -0.19 -18.89 -7.97
CA LYS A 563 -0.74 -19.81 -6.97
C LYS A 563 0.16 -21.03 -6.77
N VAL A 564 0.79 -21.56 -7.81
CA VAL A 564 1.81 -22.62 -7.67
C VAL A 564 3.05 -22.09 -6.95
N SER A 565 3.61 -20.96 -7.43
CA SER A 565 4.82 -20.32 -6.91
C SER A 565 4.81 -20.09 -5.41
N ILE A 566 3.67 -19.64 -4.86
CA ILE A 566 3.52 -19.33 -3.42
C ILE A 566 3.76 -20.55 -2.54
N TRP A 567 3.32 -21.73 -2.98
CA TRP A 567 3.38 -22.96 -2.18
C TRP A 567 4.63 -23.79 -2.44
N MET A 568 5.47 -23.39 -3.40
CA MET A 568 6.76 -24.04 -3.66
C MET A 568 7.77 -23.72 -2.55
N THR A 569 8.67 -24.68 -2.31
CA THR A 569 9.81 -24.57 -1.40
C THR A 569 11.07 -25.04 -2.13
N PHE A 570 12.25 -24.77 -1.58
CA PHE A 570 13.48 -25.34 -2.11
C PHE A 570 13.47 -26.86 -2.00
N ASP A 571 13.82 -27.53 -3.10
CA ASP A 571 14.11 -28.95 -3.08
C ASP A 571 15.60 -29.24 -2.82
N ASP A 572 15.90 -30.46 -2.36
CA ASP A 572 17.25 -30.87 -2.02
C ASP A 572 18.21 -30.88 -3.23
N ALA A 573 17.69 -31.14 -4.43
CA ALA A 573 18.49 -31.18 -5.64
C ALA A 573 18.97 -29.77 -6.00
N PHE A 574 18.08 -28.77 -5.92
CA PHE A 574 18.41 -27.37 -6.11
C PHE A 574 19.46 -26.89 -5.10
N VAL A 575 19.24 -27.10 -3.80
CA VAL A 575 20.17 -26.61 -2.78
C VAL A 575 21.56 -27.25 -2.94
N ALA A 576 21.64 -28.50 -3.41
CA ALA A 576 22.91 -29.14 -3.72
C ALA A 576 23.68 -28.49 -4.89
N THR A 577 23.02 -27.69 -5.74
CA THR A 577 23.67 -26.92 -6.80
C THR A 577 24.26 -25.60 -6.32
N VAL A 578 23.89 -25.12 -5.14
CA VAL A 578 24.40 -23.86 -4.58
C VAL A 578 25.79 -24.13 -3.97
N PRO A 579 26.83 -23.34 -4.32
CA PRO A 579 28.19 -23.60 -3.86
C PRO A 579 28.34 -23.32 -2.36
N ASP A 580 29.10 -24.15 -1.66
CA ASP A 580 29.47 -24.02 -0.22
C ASP A 580 28.33 -23.50 0.67
N VAL A 581 27.37 -24.38 1.00
CA VAL A 581 26.14 -24.00 1.69
C VAL A 581 26.12 -24.44 3.14
N LYS A 582 25.67 -23.54 4.02
CA LYS A 582 25.13 -23.88 5.33
C LYS A 582 23.62 -23.66 5.33
N ARG A 583 22.86 -24.74 5.54
CA ARG A 583 21.40 -24.69 5.62
C ARG A 583 20.94 -24.23 7.00
N LEU A 584 19.94 -23.37 7.01
CA LEU A 584 19.30 -22.78 8.19
C LEU A 584 17.79 -22.87 8.03
N LYS A 585 17.08 -22.87 9.16
CA LYS A 585 15.61 -22.84 9.19
C LYS A 585 15.15 -21.71 10.09
N THR A 586 14.01 -21.14 9.75
CA THR A 586 13.31 -20.19 10.61
C THR A 586 12.45 -20.94 11.64
N ARG A 587 11.65 -20.20 12.40
CA ARG A 587 10.66 -20.76 13.33
C ARG A 587 9.39 -21.20 12.63
N SER A 588 9.27 -20.98 11.32
CA SER A 588 8.13 -21.45 10.54
C SER A 588 8.04 -22.97 10.62
N ILE A 589 6.85 -23.47 10.98
CA ILE A 589 6.61 -24.92 11.14
C ILE A 589 6.54 -25.59 9.77
N ASP A 590 5.82 -24.97 8.84
CA ASP A 590 5.65 -25.40 7.47
C ASP A 590 5.39 -24.18 6.56
N ARG A 591 5.09 -24.43 5.28
CA ARG A 591 4.83 -23.36 4.30
C ARG A 591 3.56 -22.57 4.61
N ALA A 592 2.53 -23.22 5.18
CA ALA A 592 1.29 -22.54 5.55
C ALA A 592 1.52 -21.58 6.73
N ASP A 593 2.24 -22.03 7.76
CA ASP A 593 2.65 -21.20 8.88
C ASP A 593 3.52 -20.02 8.43
N TYR A 594 4.47 -20.25 7.51
CA TYR A 594 5.30 -19.20 6.93
C TYR A 594 4.48 -18.10 6.21
N ILE A 595 3.45 -18.50 5.45
CA ILE A 595 2.58 -17.57 4.71
C ILE A 595 1.66 -16.80 5.65
N LEU A 596 1.03 -17.49 6.61
CA LEU A 596 0.00 -16.93 7.49
C LEU A 596 0.57 -16.17 8.70
N HIS A 597 1.79 -16.51 9.12
CA HIS A 597 2.44 -15.94 10.30
C HIS A 597 3.84 -15.42 9.94
N PRO A 598 3.96 -14.25 9.32
CA PRO A 598 5.25 -13.77 8.80
C PRO A 598 6.38 -13.74 9.84
N VAL A 599 6.03 -13.44 11.11
CA VAL A 599 6.96 -13.45 12.25
C VAL A 599 7.69 -14.79 12.41
N SER A 600 7.05 -15.92 12.10
CA SER A 600 7.72 -17.23 12.20
C SER A 600 8.88 -17.35 11.20
N GLY A 601 8.76 -16.71 10.04
CA GLY A 601 9.80 -16.62 9.01
C GLY A 601 10.84 -15.51 9.24
N GLU A 602 10.62 -14.60 10.20
CA GLU A 602 11.58 -13.52 10.53
C GLU A 602 12.64 -13.96 11.54
N HIS A 603 12.33 -14.98 12.34
CA HIS A 603 13.19 -15.45 13.41
C HIS A 603 13.77 -16.83 13.11
N LEU A 604 15.06 -17.00 13.40
CA LEU A 604 15.76 -18.27 13.26
C LEU A 604 15.31 -19.30 14.30
N SER A 605 15.30 -20.58 13.93
CA SER A 605 15.15 -21.68 14.88
C SER A 605 16.33 -21.75 15.85
N ASP A 606 16.15 -22.42 16.97
CA ASP A 606 17.21 -22.57 17.98
C ASP A 606 18.43 -23.31 17.42
N ASP A 607 18.20 -24.32 16.58
CA ASP A 607 19.25 -25.06 15.88
C ASP A 607 19.99 -24.20 14.85
N ALA A 608 19.27 -23.35 14.11
CA ALA A 608 19.87 -22.41 13.18
C ALA A 608 20.74 -21.38 13.91
N ARG A 609 20.27 -20.84 15.05
CA ARG A 609 21.06 -19.95 15.90
C ARG A 609 22.34 -20.64 16.39
N ALA A 610 22.24 -21.86 16.92
CA ALA A 610 23.42 -22.62 17.34
C ALA A 610 24.39 -22.92 16.18
N SER A 611 23.85 -23.13 14.97
CA SER A 611 24.65 -23.34 13.75
C SER A 611 25.44 -22.09 13.36
N ILE A 612 24.84 -20.90 13.48
CA ILE A 612 25.51 -19.62 13.22
C ILE A 612 26.56 -19.33 14.30
N ASP A 613 26.30 -19.62 15.57
CA ASP A 613 27.28 -19.45 16.64
C ASP A 613 28.53 -20.30 16.39
N ARG A 614 28.35 -21.55 15.97
CA ARG A 614 29.47 -22.41 15.55
C ARG A 614 30.19 -21.85 14.33
N TYR A 615 29.44 -21.44 13.31
CA TYR A 615 30.03 -20.83 12.11
C TYR A 615 30.86 -19.60 12.46
N ARG A 616 30.37 -18.74 13.36
CA ARG A 616 31.07 -17.55 13.87
C ARG A 616 32.39 -17.90 14.57
N GLN A 617 32.44 -19.02 15.29
CA GLN A 617 33.66 -19.52 15.95
C GLN A 617 34.65 -20.16 14.97
N GLU A 618 34.15 -20.72 13.87
CA GLU A 618 34.90 -21.41 12.82
C GLU A 618 35.48 -20.47 11.75
N ILE A 619 35.15 -19.17 11.78
CA ILE A 619 35.66 -18.18 10.81
C ILE A 619 37.19 -18.11 10.90
N GLN A 620 37.87 -18.68 9.89
CA GLN A 620 39.33 -18.59 9.72
C GLN A 620 39.75 -17.49 8.75
N GLU A 621 38.86 -17.11 7.82
CA GLU A 621 39.10 -16.08 6.81
C GLU A 621 38.40 -14.77 7.20
N GLU A 622 39.08 -13.64 7.05
CA GLU A 622 38.46 -12.33 7.28
C GLU A 622 37.45 -12.01 6.17
N PHE A 623 36.17 -11.96 6.51
CA PHE A 623 35.12 -11.42 5.66
C PHE A 623 34.29 -10.38 6.41
N ASN A 624 33.74 -9.42 5.67
CA ASN A 624 32.85 -8.40 6.20
C ASN A 624 31.49 -8.35 5.48
N THR A 625 31.28 -9.22 4.50
CA THR A 625 30.05 -9.31 3.71
C THR A 625 29.57 -10.76 3.65
N GLN A 626 28.32 -11.03 4.02
CA GLN A 626 27.74 -12.37 4.03
C GLN A 626 26.53 -12.43 3.09
N ILE A 627 26.50 -13.43 2.21
CA ILE A 627 25.35 -13.74 1.36
C ILE A 627 24.39 -14.67 2.10
N VAL A 628 23.11 -14.30 2.12
CA VAL A 628 21.98 -15.09 2.62
C VAL A 628 21.03 -15.34 1.46
N ILE A 629 20.51 -16.55 1.31
CA ILE A 629 19.59 -16.94 0.22
C ILE A 629 18.35 -17.55 0.87
N SER A 630 17.17 -16.99 0.57
CA SER A 630 15.89 -17.53 1.03
C SER A 630 14.95 -17.80 -0.13
N ASP A 631 14.09 -18.81 0.04
CA ASP A 631 12.98 -19.11 -0.86
C ASP A 631 11.98 -17.96 -0.94
N GLY A 632 11.75 -17.26 0.18
CA GLY A 632 10.87 -16.11 0.21
C GLY A 632 9.43 -16.49 -0.14
N LEU A 633 8.71 -15.63 -0.85
CA LEU A 633 7.34 -15.92 -1.29
C LEU A 633 7.27 -16.65 -2.64
N ASN A 634 8.37 -16.74 -3.37
CA ASN A 634 8.46 -17.42 -4.65
C ASN A 634 9.78 -18.20 -4.76
N ALA A 635 9.75 -19.49 -4.41
CA ALA A 635 10.93 -20.34 -4.54
C ALA A 635 11.37 -20.51 -6.00
N LEU A 636 10.43 -20.51 -6.96
CA LEU A 636 10.73 -20.69 -8.39
C LEU A 636 11.62 -19.57 -8.93
N ALA A 637 11.43 -18.33 -8.46
CA ALA A 637 12.31 -17.20 -8.80
C ALA A 637 13.78 -17.48 -8.52
N VAL A 638 14.07 -18.18 -7.43
CA VAL A 638 15.45 -18.50 -7.06
C VAL A 638 15.92 -19.80 -7.72
N MET A 639 15.01 -20.75 -7.97
CA MET A 639 15.32 -22.07 -8.53
C MET A 639 15.43 -22.13 -10.06
N ASP A 640 14.86 -21.15 -10.76
CA ASP A 640 14.89 -21.09 -12.21
C ASP A 640 16.32 -21.09 -12.76
N SER A 641 16.51 -21.79 -13.89
CA SER A 641 17.80 -21.86 -14.55
C SER A 641 18.27 -20.47 -14.99
N GLY A 642 19.56 -20.16 -14.77
CA GLY A 642 20.14 -18.87 -15.11
C GLY A 642 19.86 -17.75 -14.10
N GLN A 643 19.11 -17.99 -13.01
CA GLN A 643 18.82 -16.93 -12.02
C GLN A 643 19.88 -16.82 -10.92
N LEU A 644 19.79 -17.65 -9.88
CA LEU A 644 20.61 -17.49 -8.67
C LEU A 644 22.11 -17.59 -8.97
N HIS A 645 22.53 -18.56 -9.79
CA HIS A 645 23.95 -18.78 -10.07
C HIS A 645 24.60 -17.60 -10.79
N GLU A 646 23.90 -17.00 -11.76
CA GLU A 646 24.39 -15.82 -12.48
C GLU A 646 24.47 -14.61 -11.56
N LEU A 647 23.46 -14.39 -10.71
CA LEU A 647 23.47 -13.33 -9.72
C LEU A 647 24.61 -13.49 -8.70
N LEU A 648 24.82 -14.69 -8.17
CA LEU A 648 25.90 -14.97 -7.21
C LEU A 648 27.28 -14.73 -7.84
N ALA A 649 27.49 -15.19 -9.08
CA ALA A 649 28.72 -14.98 -9.81
C ALA A 649 28.96 -13.49 -10.11
N GLY A 650 27.91 -12.79 -10.56
CA GLY A 650 27.94 -11.35 -10.81
C GLY A 650 28.28 -10.55 -9.55
N LEU A 651 27.59 -10.81 -8.43
CA LEU A 651 27.84 -10.11 -7.17
C LEU A 651 29.27 -10.32 -6.67
N ARG A 652 29.78 -11.55 -6.71
CA ARG A 652 31.16 -11.83 -6.28
C ARG A 652 32.18 -11.18 -7.22
N THR A 653 31.90 -11.11 -8.52
CA THR A 653 32.75 -10.45 -9.51
C THR A 653 32.79 -8.94 -9.29
N GLU A 654 31.62 -8.30 -9.13
CA GLU A 654 31.51 -6.86 -8.95
C GLU A 654 32.04 -6.36 -7.59
N LEU A 655 32.07 -7.22 -6.58
CA LEU A 655 32.62 -6.90 -5.26
C LEU A 655 34.11 -7.29 -5.13
N ALA A 656 34.66 -8.06 -6.07
CA ALA A 656 36.08 -8.42 -6.06
C ALA A 656 36.98 -7.17 -6.13
N GLY A 657 37.97 -7.09 -5.25
CA GLY A 657 38.88 -5.95 -5.17
C GLY A 657 38.28 -4.67 -4.58
N THR A 658 37.05 -4.72 -4.06
CA THR A 658 36.43 -3.63 -3.28
C THR A 658 36.63 -3.83 -1.78
N GLU A 659 36.10 -2.93 -0.94
CA GLU A 659 36.11 -3.11 0.52
C GLU A 659 35.18 -4.22 1.03
N TYR A 660 34.32 -4.77 0.16
CA TYR A 660 33.33 -5.79 0.50
C TYR A 660 33.92 -7.18 0.31
N ILE A 661 34.49 -7.74 1.39
CA ILE A 661 35.06 -9.08 1.38
C ILE A 661 33.94 -10.09 1.66
N VAL A 662 33.54 -10.81 0.61
CA VAL A 662 32.40 -11.73 0.63
C VAL A 662 32.80 -13.10 1.17
N ALA A 663 32.07 -13.60 2.17
CA ALA A 663 32.27 -14.94 2.73
C ALA A 663 32.20 -16.02 1.62
N PRO A 664 33.05 -17.06 1.67
CA PRO A 664 32.96 -18.17 0.71
C PRO A 664 31.63 -18.93 0.87
N THR A 665 31.21 -19.16 2.11
CA THR A 665 29.99 -19.91 2.43
C THR A 665 28.74 -19.06 2.22
N ASN A 666 27.74 -19.64 1.56
CA ASN A 666 26.40 -19.07 1.42
C ASN A 666 25.47 -19.65 2.51
N LEU A 667 24.67 -18.77 3.14
CA LEU A 667 23.67 -19.20 4.12
C LEU A 667 22.33 -19.38 3.43
N VAL A 668 21.83 -20.61 3.32
CA VAL A 668 20.52 -20.90 2.72
C VAL A 668 19.49 -21.06 3.82
N VAL A 669 18.48 -20.19 3.84
CA VAL A 669 17.43 -20.17 4.86
C VAL A 669 16.13 -20.66 4.24
N GLU A 670 15.61 -21.78 4.76
CA GLU A 670 14.27 -22.24 4.42
C GLU A 670 13.21 -21.41 5.16
N SER A 671 12.17 -20.97 4.44
CA SER A 671 11.08 -20.14 4.95
C SER A 671 11.57 -18.81 5.55
N GLY A 672 12.51 -18.15 4.86
CA GLY A 672 13.14 -16.91 5.31
C GLY A 672 12.41 -15.65 4.84
N ARG A 673 12.00 -14.77 5.77
CA ARG A 673 11.65 -13.37 5.49
C ARG A 673 12.91 -12.50 5.49
N VAL A 674 12.85 -11.30 4.93
CA VAL A 674 14.00 -10.36 4.85
C VAL A 674 14.67 -10.18 6.21
N ARG A 675 13.89 -10.02 7.30
CA ARG A 675 14.41 -9.85 8.66
C ARG A 675 15.19 -11.04 9.20
N ALA A 676 15.02 -12.25 8.66
CA ALA A 676 15.88 -13.38 9.01
C ALA A 676 17.36 -13.05 8.69
N GLY A 677 17.61 -12.31 7.61
CA GLY A 677 18.93 -11.78 7.28
C GLY A 677 19.46 -10.79 8.33
N TYR A 678 18.59 -9.97 8.93
CA TYR A 678 19.00 -9.06 10.01
C TYR A 678 19.37 -9.84 11.27
N ARG A 679 18.61 -10.88 11.64
CA ARG A 679 18.92 -11.77 12.77
C ARG A 679 20.24 -12.50 12.59
N ILE A 680 20.51 -12.95 11.35
CA ILE A 680 21.81 -13.51 10.98
C ILE A 680 22.90 -12.47 11.20
N GLY A 681 22.71 -11.22 10.75
CA GLY A 681 23.66 -10.13 10.93
C GLY A 681 23.94 -9.81 12.41
N GLU A 682 22.89 -9.70 13.23
CA GLU A 682 22.99 -9.51 14.68
C GLU A 682 23.87 -10.59 15.32
N GLN A 683 23.59 -11.85 14.98
CA GLN A 683 24.28 -12.99 15.57
C GLN A 683 25.71 -13.18 15.04
N LEU A 684 25.94 -12.96 13.75
CA LEU A 684 27.24 -13.17 13.11
C LEU A 684 28.23 -12.02 13.35
N PHE A 685 27.74 -10.79 13.41
CA PHE A 685 28.57 -9.57 13.42
C PHE A 685 28.47 -8.74 14.69
N GLY A 686 27.44 -8.95 15.53
CA GLY A 686 27.24 -8.20 16.77
C GLY A 686 28.48 -8.23 17.67
N GLY A 687 28.99 -7.05 18.01
CA GLY A 687 30.15 -6.84 18.88
C GLY A 687 31.52 -7.01 18.21
N ARG A 688 31.59 -7.23 16.89
CA ARG A 688 32.86 -7.24 16.15
C ARG A 688 33.28 -5.83 15.75
N ASP A 689 34.59 -5.61 15.61
CA ASP A 689 35.11 -4.33 15.11
C ASP A 689 34.99 -4.26 13.59
N GLY A 690 34.46 -3.14 13.08
CA GLY A 690 34.30 -2.88 11.65
C GLY A 690 32.85 -2.69 11.20
N LYS A 691 32.68 -2.52 9.89
CA LYS A 691 31.38 -2.45 9.21
C LYS A 691 31.09 -3.75 8.51
N PHE A 692 29.88 -4.28 8.71
CA PHE A 692 29.47 -5.57 8.19
C PHE A 692 28.22 -5.44 7.33
N THR A 693 28.16 -6.23 6.27
CA THR A 693 27.09 -6.22 5.27
C THR A 693 26.42 -7.59 5.15
N ILE A 694 25.09 -7.59 5.14
CA ILE A 694 24.26 -8.72 4.72
C ILE A 694 23.73 -8.44 3.31
N LEU A 695 23.97 -9.37 2.39
CA LEU A 695 23.35 -9.42 1.05
C LEU A 695 22.33 -10.55 1.05
N HIS A 696 21.05 -10.23 1.25
CA HIS A 696 19.99 -11.22 1.35
C HIS A 696 19.25 -11.33 0.01
N ILE A 697 19.51 -12.41 -0.72
CA ILE A 697 18.83 -12.81 -1.95
C ILE A 697 17.56 -13.57 -1.59
N ILE A 698 16.41 -13.14 -2.09
CA ILE A 698 15.12 -13.71 -1.69
C ILE A 698 14.09 -13.65 -2.83
N GLY A 699 13.33 -14.73 -3.00
CA GLY A 699 12.20 -14.78 -3.94
C GLY A 699 11.09 -13.80 -3.55
N GLU A 700 10.69 -12.94 -4.48
CA GLU A 700 9.68 -11.92 -4.26
C GLU A 700 8.27 -12.51 -4.22
N ARG A 701 7.27 -11.65 -4.02
CA ARG A 701 5.87 -12.02 -4.18
C ARG A 701 5.62 -12.35 -5.68
N PRO A 702 5.08 -13.53 -6.02
CA PRO A 702 4.71 -13.82 -7.40
C PRO A 702 3.46 -13.04 -7.79
N GLY A 703 3.27 -12.81 -9.08
CA GLY A 703 2.07 -12.14 -9.60
C GLY A 703 2.28 -11.16 -10.72
N SER A 704 3.52 -10.73 -10.95
CA SER A 704 3.87 -9.84 -12.06
C SER A 704 3.92 -10.54 -13.43
N GLY A 705 3.76 -11.87 -13.47
CA GLY A 705 4.09 -12.69 -14.64
C GLY A 705 5.58 -13.03 -14.75
N HIS A 706 6.40 -12.54 -13.81
CA HIS A 706 7.82 -12.82 -13.71
C HIS A 706 8.13 -13.59 -12.43
N HIS A 707 9.05 -14.54 -12.51
CA HIS A 707 9.65 -15.17 -11.33
C HIS A 707 10.78 -14.28 -10.78
N THR A 708 10.42 -13.21 -10.06
CA THR A 708 11.38 -12.20 -9.58
C THR A 708 12.01 -12.53 -8.23
N LEU A 709 13.28 -12.20 -8.09
CA LEU A 709 14.02 -12.19 -6.82
C LEU A 709 14.59 -10.79 -6.54
N SER A 710 14.90 -10.55 -5.27
CA SER A 710 15.48 -9.30 -4.77
C SER A 710 16.81 -9.53 -4.08
N VAL A 711 17.67 -8.51 -4.05
CA VAL A 711 18.87 -8.43 -3.20
C VAL A 711 18.72 -7.30 -2.19
N TYR A 712 18.49 -7.66 -0.92
CA TYR A 712 18.47 -6.72 0.20
C TYR A 712 19.89 -6.53 0.76
N MET A 713 20.35 -5.28 0.79
CA MET A 713 21.69 -4.88 1.17
C MET A 713 21.64 -4.06 2.46
N THR A 714 22.13 -4.65 3.55
CA THR A 714 22.08 -4.04 4.88
C THR A 714 23.48 -3.89 5.45
N ARG A 715 23.92 -2.67 5.75
CA ARG A 715 25.27 -2.38 6.26
C ARG A 715 25.20 -1.59 7.56
N ALA A 716 25.85 -2.08 8.60
CA ALA A 716 25.96 -1.42 9.90
C ALA A 716 27.30 -1.77 10.58
N ASP A 717 27.71 -0.99 11.59
CA ASP A 717 28.85 -1.34 12.44
C ASP A 717 28.48 -2.47 13.42
N GLY A 718 29.49 -3.18 13.93
CA GLY A 718 29.24 -4.31 14.82
C GLY A 718 28.57 -3.92 16.16
N GLN A 719 28.70 -2.67 16.60
CA GLN A 719 27.99 -2.18 17.80
C GLN A 719 26.49 -2.03 17.54
N THR A 720 26.13 -1.51 16.36
CA THR A 720 24.74 -1.40 15.90
C THR A 720 24.14 -2.80 15.71
N TRP A 721 24.88 -3.72 15.10
CA TRP A 721 24.48 -5.13 14.99
C TRP A 721 24.33 -5.83 16.35
N ALA A 722 25.02 -5.37 17.40
CA ALA A 722 24.90 -5.96 18.74
C ALA A 722 23.59 -5.61 19.46
N ILE A 723 22.90 -4.56 19.00
CA ILE A 723 21.63 -4.13 19.59
C ILE A 723 20.50 -4.84 18.85
N ALA A 724 19.85 -5.78 19.55
CA ALA A 724 18.70 -6.49 19.02
C ALA A 724 17.63 -5.51 18.50
N ASP A 725 17.07 -5.82 17.33
CA ASP A 725 16.00 -5.05 16.67
C ASP A 725 16.40 -3.63 16.22
N LYS A 726 17.68 -3.27 16.33
CA LYS A 726 18.13 -1.92 15.94
C LYS A 726 18.27 -1.76 14.43
N VAL A 727 18.68 -2.83 13.75
CA VAL A 727 18.81 -2.88 12.30
C VAL A 727 17.50 -3.36 11.71
N ASP A 728 16.89 -2.50 10.89
CA ASP A 728 15.65 -2.82 10.19
C ASP A 728 15.66 -2.19 8.78
N HIS A 729 14.54 -2.31 8.06
CA HIS A 729 14.33 -1.79 6.71
C HIS A 729 14.71 -0.32 6.54
N ASN A 730 14.70 0.48 7.62
CA ASN A 730 15.02 1.89 7.57
C ASN A 730 16.44 2.22 7.05
N ILE A 731 17.39 1.28 7.19
CA ILE A 731 18.76 1.42 6.71
C ILE A 731 19.12 0.44 5.58
N THR A 732 18.19 -0.46 5.21
CA THR A 732 18.36 -1.46 4.16
C THR A 732 18.07 -0.88 2.79
N LYS A 733 18.87 -1.28 1.80
CA LYS A 733 18.70 -0.91 0.39
C LYS A 733 18.34 -2.16 -0.43
N VAL A 734 17.68 -2.02 -1.57
CA VAL A 734 17.22 -3.16 -2.37
C VAL A 734 17.40 -2.92 -3.87
N VAL A 735 17.80 -3.99 -4.57
CA VAL A 735 17.54 -4.17 -6.01
C VAL A 735 16.46 -5.25 -6.11
N SER A 736 15.34 -4.92 -6.76
CA SER A 736 14.18 -5.80 -6.91
C SER A 736 13.86 -6.03 -8.39
N GLY A 737 12.93 -6.94 -8.68
CA GLY A 737 12.49 -7.25 -10.04
C GLY A 737 13.54 -8.00 -10.85
N ILE A 738 14.51 -8.66 -10.19
CA ILE A 738 15.56 -9.41 -10.88
C ILE A 738 14.95 -10.71 -11.40
N ALA A 739 14.96 -10.89 -12.71
CA ALA A 739 14.50 -12.09 -13.41
C ALA A 739 15.09 -12.15 -14.82
N ASN A 740 15.15 -13.35 -15.39
CA ASN A 740 15.57 -13.55 -16.79
C ASN A 740 14.68 -12.80 -17.82
N THR A 741 13.46 -12.43 -17.41
CA THR A 741 12.45 -11.78 -18.24
C THR A 741 12.21 -10.31 -17.88
N ALA A 742 12.97 -9.75 -16.93
CA ALA A 742 12.86 -8.36 -16.48
C ALA A 742 14.26 -7.74 -16.28
N LEU A 743 14.67 -7.38 -15.06
CA LEU A 743 16.04 -6.96 -14.77
C LEU A 743 16.93 -8.22 -14.70
N THR A 744 17.77 -8.42 -15.71
CA THR A 744 18.59 -9.65 -15.80
C THR A 744 19.55 -9.80 -14.60
N PRO A 745 19.84 -11.03 -14.13
CA PRO A 745 20.70 -11.28 -12.97
C PRO A 745 22.06 -10.58 -12.98
N ASP A 746 22.72 -10.50 -14.13
CA ASP A 746 23.99 -9.80 -14.32
C ASP A 746 23.86 -8.29 -14.08
N ARG A 747 22.80 -7.67 -14.62
CA ARG A 747 22.49 -6.26 -14.39
C ARG A 747 22.09 -5.99 -12.95
N GLY A 748 21.31 -6.88 -12.35
CA GLY A 748 20.95 -6.82 -10.93
C GLY A 748 22.19 -6.82 -10.02
N ALA A 749 23.20 -7.64 -10.34
CA ALA A 749 24.47 -7.63 -9.62
C ALA A 749 25.24 -6.31 -9.76
N ILE A 750 25.31 -5.76 -10.97
CA ILE A 750 25.96 -4.47 -11.26
C ILE A 750 25.27 -3.35 -10.47
N GLU A 751 23.94 -3.29 -10.51
CA GLU A 751 23.16 -2.28 -9.78
C GLU A 751 23.35 -2.41 -8.27
N ALA A 752 23.34 -3.63 -7.72
CA ALA A 752 23.59 -3.86 -6.30
C ALA A 752 24.99 -3.37 -5.87
N ALA A 753 26.02 -3.66 -6.67
CA ALA A 753 27.38 -3.21 -6.39
C ALA A 753 27.53 -1.69 -6.50
N GLN A 754 26.95 -1.07 -7.52
CA GLN A 754 26.90 0.40 -7.64
C GLN A 754 26.22 1.02 -6.42
N ILE A 755 25.13 0.40 -5.97
CA ILE A 755 24.37 0.86 -4.82
C ILE A 755 25.24 0.84 -3.56
N LEU A 756 25.99 -0.24 -3.33
CA LEU A 756 26.91 -0.36 -2.21
C LEU A 756 28.00 0.72 -2.26
N ARG A 757 28.67 0.89 -3.42
CA ARG A 757 29.74 1.89 -3.61
C ARG A 757 29.29 3.34 -3.37
N GLN A 758 28.07 3.70 -3.78
CA GLN A 758 27.51 5.03 -3.54
C GLN A 758 27.22 5.33 -2.06
N THR A 759 26.99 4.29 -1.25
CA THR A 759 26.64 4.45 0.17
C THR A 759 27.84 4.93 1.00
N ASP A 760 29.06 4.74 0.49
CA ASP A 760 30.30 5.13 1.16
C ASP A 760 30.76 6.57 0.81
N VAL A 761 30.35 7.13 -0.33
CA VAL A 761 30.75 8.49 -0.78
C VAL A 761 30.05 9.61 0.01
N ASN A 762 28.83 9.37 0.50
CA ASN A 762 28.02 10.39 1.19
C ASN A 762 28.24 10.46 2.72
N ARG A 763 29.35 9.90 3.23
CA ARG A 763 29.75 9.97 4.65
C ARG A 763 31.21 10.42 4.86
N LEU A 764 31.84 10.98 3.83
CA LEU A 764 33.11 11.72 3.95
C LEU A 764 32.86 13.23 4.08
#